data_AF-A0A9D9WH68-F1
#
_entry.id   AF-A0A9D9WH68-F1
#
_cell.length_a   1.000
_cell.length_b   1.000
_cell.length_c   1.000
_cell.angle_alpha   90.00
_cell.angle_beta   90.00
_cell.angle_gamma   90.00
#
_symmetry.space_group_name_H-M   'P 1'
#
loop_
_entity.id
_entity.type
_entity.pdbx_description
1 polymer ?
#
loop_
_entity_poly.entity_id
_entity_poly.type
_entity_poly.pdbx_seq_one_letter_code
_entity_poly.pdbx_strand_id
1 'polypeptide(L)'
;DNEFTYKLNSGTLAANYDITKTEGKLTVTALEDEVIVTITEKSGTELYDGTVKTVTGYEVTSISNPLYKEAYFSFSGDASVSGKNAGTYNMELKPADFTNNNTNFANVKFVIVDGTLEITKRQVTLTSATASKIYDGTALTKDEVTVGGDGFATGEGASYNVTGSQTDVGTSNNTFTYTLDEGTLADNYDIKTVEGKLTVTALEDEVIVTITEKSGTELYDGTVKTVTGYTVTSISNSLYTEADFSFDGTDSVSGTNAGTYNMELKPEDFTNNNTNFTNVKFVIVDGTLEITKRQVTLTSATASKIYDGTALKNDTVTVTGDGFAAGEGASYNVTGSQTDVGTSNNTFTYTLDDGTLADNYDIKTVEGKLTVTALEDEVIVTITENSGSYTYDGTEKTVTGYTVTSISNPLYKEAYFSFSGDASVSGTNAGTYNMELKPADFTNNNANFANVKFVIVDGTLTVEPKAVTITTGSAEKEYDGTALTDAIVIIDGLVYGETVTVTATGSQTEVGSSANTYEIEWDNAMASNYTVTDNLGILTVTAAEPDPTEPDPTEPDPTEPEPTEPEPTEPEPTEPEPTEPEPTEPEPTEPEPTEPEPTIIIPDPETPLAGGKSWALLNLLLTILTGIIMLVLWIGYFTSKKRKDEDEETETVESETGDEDEDKDSLKRKGILRLLSLIPFVVAVIVFILTEDMRNPMVFVDRWTILMAAIALVQAVLALFCKKSYKEEEEEQEEEATA
;
A
#
# COMPACT_ATOMS: atom_id res chain seq x y z
N ASP A 1 -29.47 -89.82 128.47
CA ASP A 1 -29.64 -91.21 128.94
C ASP A 1 -30.99 -91.75 128.50
N ASN A 2 -31.14 -93.06 128.34
CA ASN A 2 -32.42 -93.68 127.97
C ASN A 2 -33.21 -94.03 129.23
N GLU A 3 -33.85 -93.00 129.80
CA GLU A 3 -34.52 -93.09 131.08
C GLU A 3 -35.78 -93.98 131.00
N PHE A 4 -36.00 -94.85 131.99
CA PHE A 4 -37.24 -95.65 132.04
C PHE A 4 -37.83 -95.80 133.45
N THR A 5 -39.15 -95.92 133.56
CA THR A 5 -39.82 -96.16 134.84
C THR A 5 -40.40 -97.57 134.89
N TYR A 6 -40.39 -98.23 136.06
CA TYR A 6 -41.05 -99.52 136.25
C TYR A 6 -42.11 -99.45 137.37
N LYS A 7 -43.06 -100.38 137.32
CA LYS A 7 -44.08 -100.57 138.36
C LYS A 7 -44.22 -102.05 138.66
N LEU A 8 -44.22 -102.43 139.94
CA LEU A 8 -44.39 -103.83 140.36
C LEU A 8 -45.87 -104.25 140.26
N ASN A 9 -46.11 -105.51 139.84
CA ASN A 9 -47.45 -106.06 139.74
C ASN A 9 -48.07 -106.38 141.12
N SER A 10 -49.40 -106.33 141.21
CA SER A 10 -50.16 -106.54 142.47
C SER A 10 -49.94 -107.95 143.03
N GLY A 11 -49.57 -108.03 144.32
CA GLY A 11 -49.21 -109.28 145.03
C GLY A 11 -47.73 -109.41 145.36
N THR A 12 -46.87 -108.59 144.74
CA THR A 12 -45.41 -108.58 144.99
C THR A 12 -45.06 -107.59 146.11
N LEU A 13 -44.59 -108.10 147.26
CA LEU A 13 -44.07 -107.28 148.36
C LEU A 13 -42.65 -106.81 148.04
N ALA A 14 -42.47 -105.50 147.81
CA ALA A 14 -41.18 -104.89 147.46
C ALA A 14 -40.07 -105.16 148.50
N ALA A 15 -40.41 -105.41 149.76
CA ALA A 15 -39.45 -105.75 150.83
C ALA A 15 -38.74 -107.11 150.64
N ASN A 16 -39.19 -107.95 149.70
CA ASN A 16 -38.57 -109.25 149.42
C ASN A 16 -37.50 -109.20 148.30
N TYR A 17 -37.25 -108.02 147.71
CA TYR A 17 -36.34 -107.86 146.56
C TYR A 17 -35.53 -106.55 146.66
N ASP A 18 -34.23 -106.62 146.45
CA ASP A 18 -33.42 -105.45 146.10
C ASP A 18 -33.49 -105.26 144.57
N ILE A 19 -34.14 -104.17 144.13
CA ILE A 19 -34.27 -103.85 142.70
C ILE A 19 -33.30 -102.74 142.35
N THR A 20 -32.30 -103.07 141.55
CA THR A 20 -31.34 -102.11 140.99
C THR A 20 -31.74 -101.72 139.58
N LYS A 21 -31.83 -100.41 139.32
CA LYS A 21 -32.12 -99.86 138.00
C LYS A 21 -30.80 -99.44 137.34
N THR A 22 -30.53 -99.99 136.16
CA THR A 22 -29.40 -99.60 135.32
C THR A 22 -29.93 -99.06 134.01
N GLU A 23 -29.75 -97.77 133.76
CA GLU A 23 -30.19 -97.14 132.52
C GLU A 23 -29.13 -97.26 131.43
N GLY A 24 -29.58 -97.55 130.21
CA GLY A 24 -28.71 -97.57 129.04
C GLY A 24 -28.41 -96.15 128.55
N LYS A 25 -27.22 -95.96 127.98
CA LYS A 25 -26.87 -94.71 127.30
C LYS A 25 -27.40 -94.76 125.87
N LEU A 26 -28.21 -93.78 125.47
CA LEU A 26 -28.59 -93.60 124.06
C LEU A 26 -27.49 -92.78 123.38
N THR A 27 -26.85 -93.36 122.37
CA THR A 27 -25.84 -92.67 121.55
C THR A 27 -26.38 -92.51 120.14
N VAL A 28 -26.49 -91.27 119.68
CA VAL A 28 -26.71 -90.97 118.26
C VAL A 28 -25.33 -90.80 117.64
N THR A 29 -25.02 -91.63 116.64
CA THR A 29 -23.79 -91.50 115.86
C THR A 29 -24.00 -90.45 114.79
N ALA A 30 -23.02 -89.56 114.58
CA ALA A 30 -23.06 -88.59 113.49
C ALA A 30 -23.13 -89.31 112.14
N LEU A 31 -23.78 -88.69 111.16
CA LEU A 31 -23.82 -89.20 109.79
C LEU A 31 -22.43 -89.06 109.17
N GLU A 32 -21.90 -90.16 108.64
CA GLU A 32 -20.57 -90.21 108.00
C GLU A 32 -20.59 -89.90 106.50
N ASP A 33 -21.77 -89.94 105.86
CA ASP A 33 -21.94 -89.59 104.45
C ASP A 33 -21.58 -88.12 104.19
N GLU A 34 -20.87 -87.85 103.09
CA GLU A 34 -20.49 -86.48 102.69
C GLU A 34 -21.73 -85.67 102.30
N VAL A 35 -21.93 -84.53 102.97
CA VAL A 35 -22.92 -83.52 102.57
C VAL A 35 -22.22 -82.44 101.76
N ILE A 36 -22.68 -82.22 100.53
CA ILE A 36 -22.20 -81.16 99.65
C ILE A 36 -23.18 -80.01 99.73
N VAL A 37 -22.68 -78.84 100.15
CA VAL A 37 -23.41 -77.58 100.13
C VAL A 37 -22.83 -76.73 99.00
N THR A 38 -23.64 -76.45 97.98
CA THR A 38 -23.24 -75.61 96.87
C THR A 38 -23.63 -74.17 97.18
N ILE A 39 -22.63 -73.30 97.20
CA ILE A 39 -22.75 -71.86 97.33
C ILE A 39 -22.55 -71.25 95.95
N THR A 40 -23.49 -70.43 95.52
CA THR A 40 -23.35 -69.67 94.27
C THR A 40 -23.26 -68.19 94.61
N GLU A 41 -22.15 -67.58 94.24
CA GLU A 41 -21.95 -66.14 94.36
C GLU A 41 -22.94 -65.40 93.46
N LYS A 42 -23.37 -64.20 93.87
CA LYS A 42 -24.19 -63.36 93.00
C LYS A 42 -23.34 -62.73 91.91
N SER A 43 -23.92 -62.65 90.71
CA SER A 43 -23.33 -61.94 89.57
C SER A 43 -24.15 -60.69 89.21
N GLY A 44 -23.50 -59.72 88.59
CA GLY A 44 -24.14 -58.52 88.07
C GLY A 44 -23.39 -57.95 86.87
N THR A 45 -24.11 -57.25 86.01
CA THR A 45 -23.54 -56.53 84.88
C THR A 45 -24.01 -55.09 84.95
N GLU A 46 -23.06 -54.15 84.91
CA GLU A 46 -23.31 -52.72 85.01
C GLU A 46 -22.60 -52.00 83.86
N LEU A 47 -23.18 -50.92 83.35
CA LEU A 47 -22.49 -50.05 82.40
C LEU A 47 -21.58 -49.10 83.18
N TYR A 48 -20.36 -48.88 82.71
CA TYR A 48 -19.46 -47.89 83.31
C TYR A 48 -20.11 -46.50 83.38
N ASP A 49 -20.08 -45.87 84.55
CA ASP A 49 -20.66 -44.53 84.78
C ASP A 49 -19.77 -43.61 85.64
N GLY A 50 -18.51 -43.99 85.84
CA GLY A 50 -17.55 -43.25 86.67
C GLY A 50 -17.66 -43.52 88.18
N THR A 51 -18.62 -44.34 88.62
CA THR A 51 -18.83 -44.69 90.03
C THR A 51 -18.40 -46.13 90.35
N VAL A 52 -18.15 -46.42 91.63
CA VAL A 52 -17.84 -47.79 92.08
C VAL A 52 -19.14 -48.60 92.10
N LYS A 53 -19.12 -49.76 91.44
CA LYS A 53 -20.21 -50.74 91.44
C LYS A 53 -19.90 -51.86 92.40
N THR A 54 -20.92 -52.46 93.01
CA THR A 54 -20.73 -53.53 93.98
C THR A 54 -21.84 -54.55 93.86
N VAL A 55 -21.47 -55.83 93.78
CA VAL A 55 -22.38 -56.96 93.92
C VAL A 55 -22.11 -57.60 95.27
N THR A 56 -23.17 -57.89 96.03
CA THR A 56 -23.05 -58.45 97.38
C THR A 56 -23.94 -59.67 97.57
N GLY A 57 -23.42 -60.67 98.26
CA GLY A 57 -24.11 -61.85 98.74
C GLY A 57 -23.81 -63.11 97.91
N TYR A 58 -24.19 -64.23 98.50
CA TYR A 58 -24.22 -65.55 97.87
C TYR A 58 -25.59 -66.19 98.15
N GLU A 59 -25.91 -67.26 97.42
CA GLU A 59 -27.10 -68.07 97.66
C GLU A 59 -26.69 -69.54 97.85
N VAL A 60 -27.40 -70.26 98.72
CA VAL A 60 -27.24 -71.71 98.86
C VAL A 60 -28.12 -72.37 97.81
N THR A 61 -27.51 -72.82 96.72
CA THR A 61 -28.26 -73.32 95.56
C THR A 61 -28.60 -74.79 95.66
N SER A 62 -27.82 -75.58 96.40
CA SER A 62 -28.17 -76.96 96.69
C SER A 62 -27.49 -77.49 97.94
N ILE A 63 -28.18 -78.42 98.61
CA ILE A 63 -27.65 -79.21 99.70
C ILE A 63 -27.94 -80.67 99.36
N SER A 64 -26.89 -81.50 99.23
CA SER A 64 -27.05 -82.89 98.74
C SER A 64 -27.86 -83.78 99.69
N ASN A 65 -27.90 -83.43 100.99
CA ASN A 65 -28.67 -84.14 102.01
C ASN A 65 -29.82 -83.28 102.56
N PRO A 66 -31.10 -83.68 102.39
CA PRO A 66 -32.26 -82.87 102.77
C PRO A 66 -32.40 -82.63 104.29
N LEU A 67 -31.70 -83.40 105.12
CA LEU A 67 -31.67 -83.21 106.59
C LEU A 67 -30.69 -82.11 107.01
N TYR A 68 -29.72 -81.73 106.18
CA TYR A 68 -28.80 -80.63 106.43
C TYR A 68 -29.48 -79.30 106.04
N LYS A 69 -29.40 -78.28 106.91
CA LYS A 69 -30.10 -76.99 106.77
C LYS A 69 -29.09 -75.85 106.80
N GLU A 70 -29.41 -74.73 106.17
CA GLU A 70 -28.51 -73.57 106.10
C GLU A 70 -28.11 -73.02 107.48
N ALA A 71 -28.99 -73.13 108.48
CA ALA A 71 -28.68 -72.78 109.87
C ALA A 71 -27.56 -73.62 110.52
N TYR A 72 -27.07 -74.66 109.84
CA TYR A 72 -26.02 -75.56 110.33
C TYR A 72 -24.61 -75.17 109.92
N PHE A 73 -24.43 -74.10 109.15
CA PHE A 73 -23.13 -73.53 108.91
C PHE A 73 -23.13 -72.02 109.22
N SER A 74 -21.94 -71.47 109.44
CA SER A 74 -21.72 -70.03 109.52
C SER A 74 -20.80 -69.56 108.41
N PHE A 75 -21.04 -68.36 107.92
CA PHE A 75 -20.19 -67.67 106.96
C PHE A 75 -19.37 -66.59 107.66
N SER A 76 -18.07 -66.52 107.35
CA SER A 76 -17.15 -65.51 107.89
C SER A 76 -16.31 -64.81 106.81
N GLY A 77 -16.55 -65.11 105.53
CA GLY A 77 -15.88 -64.44 104.41
C GLY A 77 -16.48 -63.07 104.09
N ASP A 78 -15.99 -62.46 103.01
CA ASP A 78 -16.58 -61.25 102.42
C ASP A 78 -17.25 -61.62 101.10
N ALA A 79 -18.58 -61.68 101.09
CA ALA A 79 -19.36 -61.95 99.89
C ALA A 79 -19.66 -60.63 99.18
N SER A 80 -18.62 -59.90 98.80
CA SER A 80 -18.76 -58.69 98.00
C SER A 80 -17.63 -58.56 97.01
N VAL A 81 -17.96 -58.01 95.83
CA VAL A 81 -16.97 -57.62 94.83
C VAL A 81 -17.29 -56.22 94.35
N SER A 82 -16.27 -55.38 94.29
CA SER A 82 -16.40 -54.01 93.82
C SER A 82 -15.43 -53.70 92.70
N GLY A 83 -15.90 -52.99 91.68
CA GLY A 83 -15.11 -52.51 90.56
C GLY A 83 -15.50 -51.08 90.20
N LYS A 84 -14.57 -50.34 89.62
CA LYS A 84 -14.86 -48.99 89.08
C LYS A 84 -14.75 -48.97 87.55
N ASN A 85 -13.67 -49.51 87.00
CA ASN A 85 -13.37 -49.48 85.57
C ASN A 85 -14.02 -50.66 84.85
N ALA A 86 -14.15 -50.57 83.52
CA ALA A 86 -14.61 -51.66 82.70
C ALA A 86 -13.72 -52.90 82.87
N GLY A 87 -14.35 -54.07 82.93
CA GLY A 87 -13.68 -55.34 83.20
C GLY A 87 -14.55 -56.30 83.99
N THR A 88 -14.03 -57.50 84.19
CA THR A 88 -14.68 -58.55 84.98
C THR A 88 -13.94 -58.72 86.29
N TYR A 89 -14.69 -58.67 87.40
CA TYR A 89 -14.19 -58.79 88.76
C TYR A 89 -14.84 -60.01 89.41
N ASN A 90 -14.04 -60.92 89.96
CA ASN A 90 -14.51 -62.14 90.62
C ASN A 90 -14.69 -61.89 92.13
N MET A 91 -15.69 -62.52 92.76
CA MET A 91 -15.97 -62.36 94.20
C MET A 91 -15.06 -63.22 95.10
N GLU A 92 -14.40 -64.22 94.53
CA GLU A 92 -13.28 -64.97 95.14
C GLU A 92 -13.60 -65.64 96.50
N LEU A 93 -14.85 -66.03 96.77
CA LEU A 93 -15.18 -66.82 97.95
C LEU A 93 -14.48 -68.18 97.89
N LYS A 94 -14.12 -68.67 99.07
CA LYS A 94 -13.44 -69.96 99.22
C LYS A 94 -14.29 -70.89 100.07
N PRO A 95 -14.21 -72.22 99.84
CA PRO A 95 -14.88 -73.19 100.71
C PRO A 95 -14.58 -73.01 102.21
N ALA A 96 -13.38 -72.49 102.53
CA ALA A 96 -12.94 -72.23 103.91
C ALA A 96 -13.69 -71.08 104.61
N ASP A 97 -14.39 -70.22 103.86
CA ASP A 97 -15.20 -69.12 104.43
C ASP A 97 -16.49 -69.62 105.09
N PHE A 98 -16.79 -70.91 104.91
CA PHE A 98 -17.96 -71.60 105.42
C PHE A 98 -17.54 -72.65 106.43
N THR A 99 -18.08 -72.55 107.64
CA THR A 99 -17.79 -73.49 108.73
C THR A 99 -19.05 -74.26 109.08
N ASN A 100 -19.00 -75.58 108.99
CA ASN A 100 -20.06 -76.44 109.52
C ASN A 100 -20.06 -76.40 111.05
N ASN A 101 -21.20 -76.05 111.63
CA ASN A 101 -21.40 -75.93 113.07
C ASN A 101 -22.24 -77.09 113.65
N ASN A 102 -22.67 -78.04 112.81
CA ASN A 102 -23.52 -79.13 113.25
C ASN A 102 -22.72 -80.43 113.44
N THR A 103 -22.64 -80.87 114.69
CA THR A 103 -21.90 -82.08 115.11
C THR A 103 -22.52 -83.39 114.60
N ASN A 104 -23.77 -83.37 114.13
CA ASN A 104 -24.43 -84.56 113.57
C ASN A 104 -24.01 -84.87 112.13
N PHE A 105 -23.28 -83.95 111.46
CA PHE A 105 -22.76 -84.13 110.11
C PHE A 105 -21.26 -83.91 110.14
N ALA A 106 -20.48 -84.98 110.23
CA ALA A 106 -19.02 -84.87 110.40
C ALA A 106 -18.31 -84.44 109.10
N ASN A 107 -18.86 -84.81 107.94
CA ASN A 107 -18.26 -84.62 106.62
C ASN A 107 -19.12 -83.66 105.78
N VAL A 108 -18.83 -82.35 105.85
CA VAL A 108 -19.51 -81.33 105.05
C VAL A 108 -18.49 -80.65 104.13
N LYS A 109 -18.79 -80.61 102.83
CA LYS A 109 -17.97 -79.97 101.81
C LYS A 109 -18.73 -78.81 101.18
N PHE A 110 -18.11 -77.64 101.18
CA PHE A 110 -18.62 -76.47 100.46
C PHE A 110 -18.03 -76.43 99.05
N VAL A 111 -18.89 -76.21 98.06
CA VAL A 111 -18.50 -76.03 96.66
C VAL A 111 -18.92 -74.63 96.24
N ILE A 112 -17.97 -73.83 95.77
CA ILE A 112 -18.22 -72.47 95.30
C ILE A 112 -18.45 -72.50 93.79
N VAL A 113 -19.53 -71.86 93.35
CA VAL A 113 -19.78 -71.50 91.96
C VAL A 113 -19.55 -70.00 91.85
N ASP A 114 -18.51 -69.64 91.10
CA ASP A 114 -18.04 -68.26 91.00
C ASP A 114 -19.07 -67.36 90.32
N GLY A 115 -19.19 -66.16 90.87
CA GLY A 115 -20.01 -65.06 90.40
C GLY A 115 -19.12 -63.85 90.14
N THR A 116 -19.57 -63.01 89.22
CA THR A 116 -18.76 -61.90 88.72
C THR A 116 -19.54 -60.60 88.69
N LEU A 117 -18.82 -59.51 88.93
CA LEU A 117 -19.24 -58.18 88.52
C LEU A 117 -18.58 -57.89 87.17
N GLU A 118 -19.39 -57.74 86.13
CA GLU A 118 -18.94 -57.27 84.83
C GLU A 118 -19.31 -55.80 84.66
N ILE A 119 -18.31 -54.94 84.49
CA ILE A 119 -18.52 -53.55 84.11
C ILE A 119 -18.23 -53.42 82.63
N THR A 120 -19.26 -53.15 81.83
CA THR A 120 -19.12 -53.01 80.38
C THR A 120 -18.66 -51.60 80.01
N LYS A 121 -17.91 -51.50 78.91
CA LYS A 121 -17.45 -50.23 78.36
C LYS A 121 -18.62 -49.41 77.82
N ARG A 122 -18.47 -48.08 77.81
CA ARG A 122 -19.41 -47.18 77.15
C ARG A 122 -19.09 -47.06 75.66
N GLN A 123 -20.12 -47.11 74.82
CA GLN A 123 -19.99 -46.90 73.38
C GLN A 123 -20.06 -45.40 73.09
N VAL A 124 -18.96 -44.78 72.63
CA VAL A 124 -18.93 -43.34 72.35
C VAL A 124 -18.67 -43.12 70.86
N THR A 125 -19.50 -42.28 70.22
CA THR A 125 -19.28 -41.86 68.83
C THR A 125 -19.05 -40.36 68.75
N LEU A 126 -17.88 -39.95 68.28
CA LEU A 126 -17.52 -38.55 68.05
C LEU A 126 -17.76 -38.22 66.58
N THR A 127 -18.64 -37.26 66.29
CA THR A 127 -18.99 -36.89 64.91
C THR A 127 -18.69 -35.43 64.64
N SER A 128 -17.76 -35.13 63.73
CA SER A 128 -17.57 -33.74 63.28
C SER A 128 -18.72 -33.30 62.38
N ALA A 129 -19.08 -32.02 62.44
CA ALA A 129 -20.24 -31.49 61.74
C ALA A 129 -20.04 -31.45 60.21
N THR A 130 -21.16 -31.49 59.49
CA THR A 130 -21.25 -31.29 58.04
C THR A 130 -21.67 -29.85 57.76
N ALA A 131 -21.11 -29.22 56.72
CA ALA A 131 -21.48 -27.88 56.29
C ALA A 131 -21.42 -27.76 54.77
N SER A 132 -22.14 -26.78 54.22
CA SER A 132 -22.06 -26.43 52.81
C SER A 132 -22.21 -24.93 52.57
N LYS A 133 -21.61 -24.45 51.49
CA LYS A 133 -21.80 -23.09 50.99
C LYS A 133 -21.55 -23.01 49.49
N ILE A 134 -21.95 -21.89 48.88
CA ILE A 134 -21.57 -21.53 47.52
C ILE A 134 -20.16 -20.94 47.55
N TYR A 135 -19.39 -21.14 46.48
CA TYR A 135 -18.04 -20.58 46.34
C TYR A 135 -18.04 -19.06 46.51
N ASP A 136 -17.23 -18.57 47.44
CA ASP A 136 -17.08 -17.15 47.79
C ASP A 136 -15.61 -16.72 47.92
N GLY A 137 -14.68 -17.59 47.50
CA GLY A 137 -13.23 -17.38 47.61
C GLY A 137 -12.64 -17.61 49.01
N THR A 138 -13.44 -17.97 50.01
CA THR A 138 -12.96 -18.24 51.38
C THR A 138 -13.12 -19.71 51.76
N ALA A 139 -12.27 -20.20 52.66
CA ALA A 139 -12.36 -21.57 53.16
C ALA A 139 -13.67 -21.80 53.94
N LEU A 140 -14.37 -22.90 53.67
CA LEU A 140 -15.41 -23.45 54.53
C LEU A 140 -14.76 -24.28 55.63
N THR A 141 -14.98 -23.89 56.89
CA THR A 141 -14.62 -24.67 58.08
C THR A 141 -15.85 -24.82 58.98
N LYS A 142 -15.86 -25.85 59.84
CA LYS A 142 -16.95 -26.06 60.80
C LYS A 142 -16.43 -26.75 62.06
N ASP A 143 -16.09 -25.94 63.06
CA ASP A 143 -15.47 -26.35 64.31
C ASP A 143 -16.49 -26.87 65.33
N GLU A 144 -17.13 -27.98 65.01
CA GLU A 144 -18.15 -28.59 65.85
C GLU A 144 -18.03 -30.12 65.83
N VAL A 145 -17.95 -30.72 67.02
CA VAL A 145 -17.97 -32.18 67.21
C VAL A 145 -19.09 -32.51 68.18
N THR A 146 -19.92 -33.48 67.81
CA THR A 146 -21.03 -33.98 68.63
C THR A 146 -20.66 -35.34 69.22
N VAL A 147 -21.10 -35.58 70.45
CA VAL A 147 -20.88 -36.84 71.17
C VAL A 147 -22.20 -37.63 71.17
N GLY A 148 -22.18 -38.82 70.58
CA GLY A 148 -23.31 -39.75 70.53
C GLY A 148 -22.99 -41.10 71.20
N GLY A 149 -23.94 -42.03 71.11
CA GLY A 149 -23.88 -43.31 71.83
C GLY A 149 -24.28 -43.14 73.30
N ASP A 150 -23.58 -43.82 74.19
CA ASP A 150 -23.79 -43.68 75.64
C ASP A 150 -23.22 -42.34 76.16
N GLY A 151 -22.30 -41.71 75.42
CA GLY A 151 -21.57 -40.52 75.87
C GLY A 151 -20.54 -40.82 76.97
N PHE A 152 -19.85 -39.79 77.43
CA PHE A 152 -18.87 -39.91 78.52
C PHE A 152 -19.56 -40.05 79.89
N ALA A 153 -18.88 -40.71 80.84
CA ALA A 153 -19.31 -40.72 82.24
C ALA A 153 -19.30 -39.31 82.82
N THR A 154 -20.01 -39.10 83.93
CA THR A 154 -20.14 -37.76 84.53
C THR A 154 -18.77 -37.22 84.98
N GLY A 155 -18.37 -36.06 84.45
CA GLY A 155 -17.08 -35.43 84.77
C GLY A 155 -15.91 -35.90 83.90
N GLU A 156 -16.17 -36.78 82.92
CA GLU A 156 -15.21 -37.25 81.93
C GLU A 156 -15.53 -36.68 80.54
N GLY A 157 -14.57 -36.69 79.62
CA GLY A 157 -14.71 -35.99 78.35
C GLY A 157 -13.50 -36.07 77.43
N ALA A 158 -13.56 -35.27 76.37
CA ALA A 158 -12.47 -35.07 75.43
C ALA A 158 -12.52 -33.65 74.85
N SER A 159 -11.34 -33.13 74.53
CA SER A 159 -11.17 -31.94 73.71
C SER A 159 -11.01 -32.30 72.24
N TYR A 160 -11.42 -31.41 71.34
CA TYR A 160 -11.44 -31.64 69.89
C TYR A 160 -10.65 -30.56 69.16
N ASN A 161 -9.92 -30.95 68.12
CA ASN A 161 -9.27 -30.04 67.19
C ASN A 161 -9.72 -30.37 65.76
N VAL A 162 -10.60 -29.54 65.22
CA VAL A 162 -11.13 -29.70 63.85
C VAL A 162 -10.19 -29.00 62.88
N THR A 163 -9.78 -29.71 61.83
CA THR A 163 -8.79 -29.25 60.84
C THR A 163 -9.30 -29.33 59.40
N GLY A 164 -10.51 -29.86 59.19
CA GLY A 164 -11.12 -29.96 57.89
C GLY A 164 -11.38 -28.57 57.27
N SER A 165 -11.10 -28.46 55.98
CA SER A 165 -11.35 -27.24 55.20
C SER A 165 -11.67 -27.61 53.75
N GLN A 166 -12.51 -26.80 53.11
CA GLN A 166 -12.77 -26.85 51.66
C GLN A 166 -12.92 -25.42 51.13
N THR A 167 -12.14 -25.03 50.14
CA THR A 167 -12.24 -23.68 49.53
C THR A 167 -12.88 -23.75 48.15
N ASP A 168 -12.30 -24.54 47.24
CA ASP A 168 -12.82 -24.70 45.88
C ASP A 168 -14.00 -25.67 45.83
N VAL A 169 -14.70 -25.67 44.71
CA VAL A 169 -15.83 -26.56 44.46
C VAL A 169 -15.41 -28.01 44.62
N GLY A 170 -16.20 -28.73 45.41
CA GLY A 170 -15.92 -30.12 45.72
C GLY A 170 -16.41 -30.50 47.10
N THR A 171 -15.93 -31.65 47.57
CA THR A 171 -16.29 -32.17 48.89
C THR A 171 -15.07 -32.79 49.56
N SER A 172 -14.81 -32.37 50.80
CA SER A 172 -13.77 -32.95 51.66
C SER A 172 -14.37 -33.48 52.97
N ASN A 173 -13.61 -34.26 53.71
CA ASN A 173 -13.98 -34.65 55.07
C ASN A 173 -13.69 -33.49 56.03
N ASN A 174 -14.58 -33.27 56.99
CA ASN A 174 -14.33 -32.38 58.11
C ASN A 174 -13.45 -33.11 59.15
N THR A 175 -12.16 -33.25 58.84
CA THR A 175 -11.22 -34.02 59.67
C THR A 175 -11.04 -33.39 61.04
N PHE A 176 -10.88 -34.23 62.06
CA PHE A 176 -10.63 -33.78 63.42
C PHE A 176 -9.82 -34.80 64.21
N THR A 177 -9.15 -34.32 65.25
CA THR A 177 -8.52 -35.16 66.28
C THR A 177 -9.17 -34.89 67.63
N TYR A 178 -8.99 -35.82 68.58
CA TYR A 178 -9.45 -35.65 69.95
C TYR A 178 -8.36 -36.05 70.96
N THR A 179 -8.39 -35.43 72.12
CA THR A 179 -7.56 -35.79 73.28
C THR A 179 -8.48 -36.02 74.47
N LEU A 180 -8.40 -37.18 75.12
CA LEU A 180 -9.19 -37.48 76.31
C LEU A 180 -8.78 -36.53 77.45
N ASP A 181 -9.77 -36.04 78.17
CA ASP A 181 -9.54 -35.15 79.30
C ASP A 181 -8.88 -35.91 80.46
N GLU A 182 -8.13 -35.19 81.29
CA GLU A 182 -7.51 -35.77 82.48
C GLU A 182 -8.55 -36.48 83.37
N GLY A 183 -8.30 -37.74 83.71
CA GLY A 183 -9.24 -38.59 84.46
C GLY A 183 -10.13 -39.49 83.60
N THR A 184 -10.17 -39.28 82.28
CA THR A 184 -10.91 -40.15 81.34
C THR A 184 -10.02 -41.30 80.87
N LEU A 185 -10.30 -42.52 81.34
CA LEU A 185 -9.48 -43.70 81.05
C LEU A 185 -9.97 -44.40 79.77
N ALA A 186 -9.13 -44.47 78.73
CA ALA A 186 -9.51 -45.04 77.43
C ALA A 186 -10.08 -46.46 77.51
N ASP A 187 -9.57 -47.29 78.44
CA ASP A 187 -10.00 -48.68 78.61
C ASP A 187 -11.48 -48.83 79.02
N ASN A 188 -12.12 -47.77 79.52
CA ASN A 188 -13.53 -47.76 79.90
C ASN A 188 -14.49 -47.47 78.73
N TYR A 189 -13.94 -47.18 77.55
CA TYR A 189 -14.70 -46.73 76.39
C TYR A 189 -14.31 -47.49 75.14
N ASP A 190 -15.28 -47.73 74.26
CA ASP A 190 -15.00 -48.02 72.86
C ASP A 190 -15.42 -46.81 72.02
N ILE A 191 -14.42 -46.03 71.59
CA ILE A 191 -14.61 -44.75 70.90
C ILE A 191 -14.53 -44.96 69.40
N LYS A 192 -15.55 -44.47 68.68
CA LYS A 192 -15.61 -44.42 67.22
C LYS A 192 -15.65 -42.98 66.74
N THR A 193 -14.88 -42.64 65.72
CA THR A 193 -14.96 -41.34 65.05
C THR A 193 -15.74 -41.44 63.74
N VAL A 194 -16.48 -40.38 63.42
CA VAL A 194 -17.20 -40.21 62.14
C VAL A 194 -16.95 -38.80 61.66
N GLU A 195 -16.37 -38.66 60.47
CA GLU A 195 -16.10 -37.34 59.90
C GLU A 195 -17.31 -36.84 59.11
N GLY A 196 -17.75 -35.62 59.41
CA GLY A 196 -18.71 -34.88 58.59
C GLY A 196 -18.13 -34.52 57.21
N LYS A 197 -18.95 -33.93 56.34
CA LYS A 197 -18.54 -33.49 54.99
C LYS A 197 -18.59 -31.97 54.88
N LEU A 198 -17.61 -31.39 54.20
CA LEU A 198 -17.60 -29.98 53.81
C LEU A 198 -17.79 -29.93 52.30
N THR A 199 -18.88 -29.30 51.85
CA THR A 199 -19.22 -29.23 50.42
C THR A 199 -19.29 -27.78 49.97
N VAL A 200 -18.47 -27.42 48.98
CA VAL A 200 -18.56 -26.14 48.28
C VAL A 200 -19.15 -26.38 46.90
N THR A 201 -20.22 -25.66 46.57
CA THR A 201 -20.87 -25.72 45.24
C THR A 201 -20.44 -24.52 44.39
N ALA A 202 -20.45 -24.68 43.08
CA ALA A 202 -20.06 -23.62 42.15
C ALA A 202 -20.98 -22.40 42.27
N LEU A 203 -20.43 -21.24 41.95
CA LEU A 203 -21.20 -20.02 41.78
C LEU A 203 -22.01 -20.13 40.48
N GLU A 204 -23.33 -20.02 40.59
CA GLU A 204 -24.26 -20.10 39.45
C GLU A 204 -24.55 -18.74 38.81
N ASP A 205 -24.20 -17.64 39.49
CA ASP A 205 -24.32 -16.28 38.97
C ASP A 205 -23.47 -16.11 37.70
N GLU A 206 -24.05 -15.48 36.67
CA GLU A 206 -23.39 -15.29 35.37
C GLU A 206 -22.15 -14.39 35.50
N VAL A 207 -20.99 -14.91 35.10
CA VAL A 207 -19.76 -14.12 34.91
C VAL A 207 -19.66 -13.72 33.45
N ILE A 208 -19.60 -12.42 33.18
CA ILE A 208 -19.45 -11.88 31.84
C ILE A 208 -17.99 -11.45 31.66
N VAL A 209 -17.34 -12.01 30.66
CA VAL A 209 -16.00 -11.62 30.21
C VAL A 209 -16.16 -10.86 28.89
N THR A 210 -15.76 -9.61 28.87
CA THR A 210 -15.79 -8.78 27.66
C THR A 210 -14.43 -8.80 26.99
N ILE A 211 -14.40 -9.31 25.77
CA ILE A 211 -13.25 -9.35 24.88
C ILE A 211 -13.42 -8.25 23.85
N THR A 212 -12.38 -7.45 23.62
CA THR A 212 -12.36 -6.42 22.60
C THR A 212 -11.23 -6.69 21.63
N GLU A 213 -11.59 -6.95 20.39
CA GLU A 213 -10.65 -7.16 19.28
C GLU A 213 -9.86 -5.86 19.01
N LYS A 214 -8.59 -5.98 18.61
CA LYS A 214 -7.84 -4.81 18.16
C LYS A 214 -8.32 -4.38 16.77
N SER A 215 -8.22 -3.08 16.53
CA SER A 215 -8.54 -2.46 15.24
C SER A 215 -7.34 -1.69 14.71
N GLY A 216 -7.28 -1.49 13.40
CA GLY A 216 -6.25 -0.70 12.72
C GLY A 216 -6.76 -0.14 11.39
N THR A 217 -6.18 0.99 10.98
CA THR A 217 -6.47 1.61 9.69
C THR A 217 -5.15 1.89 8.97
N GLU A 218 -5.06 1.47 7.72
CA GLU A 218 -3.88 1.61 6.87
C GLU A 218 -4.26 2.21 5.50
N LEU A 219 -3.31 2.82 4.82
CA LEU A 219 -3.48 3.26 3.44
C LEU A 219 -3.02 2.14 2.49
N TYR A 220 -3.79 1.86 1.44
CA TYR A 220 -3.42 0.87 0.43
C TYR A 220 -2.03 1.17 -0.15
N ASP A 221 -1.15 0.18 -0.19
CA ASP A 221 0.20 0.29 -0.75
C ASP A 221 0.68 -0.95 -1.51
N GLY A 222 -0.24 -1.88 -1.81
CA GLY A 222 0.06 -3.13 -2.50
C GLY A 222 0.65 -4.23 -1.61
N THR A 223 0.82 -3.99 -0.31
CA THR A 223 1.32 -4.99 0.65
C THR A 223 0.23 -5.50 1.58
N VAL A 224 0.40 -6.73 2.09
CA VAL A 224 -0.51 -7.29 3.10
C VAL A 224 -0.40 -6.48 4.39
N LYS A 225 -1.54 -6.09 4.94
CA LYS A 225 -1.68 -5.47 6.26
C LYS A 225 -2.33 -6.46 7.21
N THR A 226 -1.93 -6.41 8.48
CA THR A 226 -2.41 -7.36 9.50
C THR A 226 -2.64 -6.64 10.81
N VAL A 227 -3.77 -6.93 11.45
CA VAL A 227 -4.04 -6.58 12.85
C VAL A 227 -4.10 -7.90 13.64
N THR A 228 -3.45 -7.92 14.82
CA THR A 228 -3.35 -9.12 15.66
C THR A 228 -3.61 -8.81 17.12
N GLY A 229 -4.41 -9.65 17.76
CA GLY A 229 -4.68 -9.67 19.18
C GLY A 229 -6.04 -9.10 19.55
N TYR A 230 -6.45 -9.46 20.76
CA TYR A 230 -7.57 -8.85 21.48
C TYR A 230 -7.09 -8.35 22.84
N THR A 231 -8.00 -7.74 23.59
CA THR A 231 -7.81 -7.36 25.00
C THR A 231 -9.02 -7.77 25.82
N VAL A 232 -8.80 -8.16 27.08
CA VAL A 232 -9.89 -8.37 28.05
C VAL A 232 -10.21 -7.03 28.68
N THR A 233 -11.38 -6.48 28.38
CA THR A 233 -11.74 -5.12 28.82
C THR A 233 -12.48 -5.10 30.15
N SER A 234 -13.22 -6.16 30.47
CA SER A 234 -13.84 -6.31 31.78
C SER A 234 -14.19 -7.76 32.09
N ILE A 235 -14.14 -8.10 33.38
CA ILE A 235 -14.68 -9.32 33.96
C ILE A 235 -15.66 -8.90 35.06
N SER A 236 -16.90 -9.37 35.02
CA SER A 236 -17.95 -8.90 35.93
C SER A 236 -17.76 -9.35 37.39
N ASN A 237 -16.94 -10.39 37.63
CA ASN A 237 -16.67 -10.95 38.95
C ASN A 237 -15.17 -10.91 39.27
N SER A 238 -14.79 -10.33 40.40
CA SER A 238 -13.39 -10.16 40.81
C SER A 238 -12.66 -11.45 41.21
N LEU A 239 -13.39 -12.54 41.45
CA LEU A 239 -12.81 -13.86 41.76
C LEU A 239 -12.53 -14.68 40.48
N TYR A 240 -12.98 -14.21 39.32
CA TYR A 240 -12.68 -14.79 38.01
C TYR A 240 -11.62 -13.94 37.30
N THR A 241 -10.62 -14.58 36.72
CA THR A 241 -9.42 -13.93 36.19
C THR A 241 -9.10 -14.43 34.78
N GLU A 242 -8.17 -13.77 34.09
CA GLU A 242 -7.74 -14.22 32.75
C GLU A 242 -7.05 -15.59 32.74
N ALA A 243 -6.55 -16.06 33.90
CA ALA A 243 -5.99 -17.41 34.02
C ALA A 243 -7.06 -18.52 34.06
N ASP A 244 -8.33 -18.14 34.24
CA ASP A 244 -9.45 -19.07 34.41
C ASP A 244 -10.10 -19.50 33.08
N PHE A 245 -9.65 -18.95 31.96
CA PHE A 245 -10.06 -19.38 30.62
C PHE A 245 -8.88 -19.54 29.68
N SER A 246 -9.11 -20.24 28.57
CA SER A 246 -8.15 -20.40 27.49
C SER A 246 -8.77 -19.96 26.17
N PHE A 247 -7.91 -19.52 25.26
CA PHE A 247 -8.27 -19.12 23.90
C PHE A 247 -7.57 -20.04 22.89
N ASP A 248 -8.31 -20.60 21.95
CA ASP A 248 -7.79 -21.46 20.87
C ASP A 248 -8.22 -21.02 19.46
N GLY A 249 -8.87 -19.85 19.35
CA GLY A 249 -9.24 -19.23 18.09
C GLY A 249 -8.07 -18.55 17.37
N THR A 250 -8.40 -17.85 16.27
CA THR A 250 -7.44 -17.05 15.50
C THR A 250 -7.70 -15.57 15.72
N ASP A 251 -6.78 -14.87 16.38
CA ASP A 251 -6.89 -13.45 16.74
C ASP A 251 -6.22 -12.51 15.73
N SER A 252 -6.24 -12.87 14.45
CA SER A 252 -5.60 -12.04 13.42
C SER A 252 -6.45 -11.94 12.16
N VAL A 253 -6.43 -10.76 11.55
CA VAL A 253 -7.08 -10.49 10.27
C VAL A 253 -6.08 -9.81 9.35
N SER A 254 -6.08 -10.22 8.09
CA SER A 254 -5.20 -9.66 7.06
C SER A 254 -5.97 -9.28 5.81
N GLY A 255 -5.51 -8.21 5.15
CA GLY A 255 -6.04 -7.73 3.89
C GLY A 255 -4.94 -7.07 3.06
N THR A 256 -5.10 -7.04 1.75
CA THR A 256 -4.21 -6.30 0.84
C THR A 256 -4.95 -5.15 0.18
N ASN A 257 -6.15 -5.41 -0.33
CA ASN A 257 -6.95 -4.45 -1.06
C ASN A 257 -7.69 -3.48 -0.13
N ALA A 258 -8.12 -2.34 -0.67
CA ALA A 258 -8.95 -1.41 0.06
C ALA A 258 -10.28 -2.07 0.45
N GLY A 259 -10.71 -1.84 1.69
CA GLY A 259 -11.89 -2.46 2.28
C GLY A 259 -11.80 -2.57 3.79
N THR A 260 -12.85 -3.14 4.38
CA THR A 260 -12.92 -3.41 5.82
C THR A 260 -12.93 -4.92 6.02
N TYR A 261 -12.05 -5.40 6.90
CA TYR A 261 -11.85 -6.81 7.21
C TYR A 261 -12.10 -7.02 8.72
N ASN A 262 -13.03 -7.92 9.05
CA ASN A 262 -13.38 -8.23 10.43
C ASN A 262 -12.51 -9.37 10.97
N MET A 263 -12.13 -9.32 12.26
CA MET A 263 -11.35 -10.40 12.89
C MET A 263 -12.19 -11.65 13.19
N GLU A 264 -13.49 -11.49 13.38
CA GLU A 264 -14.46 -12.59 13.51
C GLU A 264 -14.19 -13.55 14.67
N LEU A 265 -13.65 -13.06 15.80
CA LEU A 265 -13.61 -13.85 17.03
C LEU A 265 -15.02 -14.20 17.48
N LYS A 266 -15.14 -15.38 18.07
CA LYS A 266 -16.43 -15.89 18.54
C LYS A 266 -16.35 -16.24 20.01
N PRO A 267 -17.47 -16.14 20.76
CA PRO A 267 -17.51 -16.60 22.13
C PRO A 267 -17.04 -18.05 22.31
N GLU A 268 -17.23 -18.90 21.29
CA GLU A 268 -16.82 -20.31 21.30
C GLU A 268 -15.31 -20.52 21.22
N ASP A 269 -14.53 -19.52 20.80
CA ASP A 269 -13.05 -19.56 20.79
C ASP A 269 -12.46 -19.45 22.21
N PHE A 270 -13.31 -19.23 23.21
CA PHE A 270 -12.96 -19.07 24.61
C PHE A 270 -13.57 -20.18 25.46
N THR A 271 -12.72 -20.87 26.22
CA THR A 271 -13.14 -21.98 27.09
C THR A 271 -12.90 -21.62 28.55
N ASN A 272 -13.96 -21.67 29.36
CA ASN A 272 -13.83 -21.58 30.81
C ASN A 272 -13.21 -22.86 31.38
N ASN A 273 -12.11 -22.72 32.12
CA ASN A 273 -11.37 -23.80 32.76
C ASN A 273 -11.57 -23.87 34.28
N ASN A 274 -12.25 -22.88 34.87
CA ASN A 274 -12.46 -22.81 36.31
C ASN A 274 -13.81 -23.42 36.71
N THR A 275 -13.74 -24.52 37.45
CA THR A 275 -14.90 -25.28 37.94
C THR A 275 -15.67 -24.59 39.07
N ASN A 276 -15.11 -23.54 39.68
CA ASN A 276 -15.80 -22.72 40.67
C ASN A 276 -16.93 -21.87 40.05
N PHE A 277 -16.93 -21.69 38.73
CA PHE A 277 -17.90 -20.91 37.97
C PHE A 277 -18.50 -21.76 36.86
N THR A 278 -19.78 -22.07 36.93
CA THR A 278 -20.46 -22.92 35.92
C THR A 278 -21.08 -22.12 34.79
N ASN A 279 -21.29 -20.81 34.99
CA ASN A 279 -21.99 -19.92 34.07
C ASN A 279 -21.10 -18.74 33.66
N VAL A 280 -20.22 -18.97 32.70
CA VAL A 280 -19.33 -17.94 32.15
C VAL A 280 -19.74 -17.64 30.71
N LYS A 281 -19.90 -16.35 30.39
CA LYS A 281 -20.30 -15.85 29.08
C LYS A 281 -19.25 -14.90 28.53
N PHE A 282 -18.72 -15.23 27.35
CA PHE A 282 -17.85 -14.34 26.60
C PHE A 282 -18.67 -13.42 25.69
N VAL A 283 -18.37 -12.13 25.73
CA VAL A 283 -18.98 -11.10 24.88
C VAL A 283 -17.87 -10.47 24.04
N ILE A 284 -17.98 -10.59 22.72
CA ILE A 284 -17.03 -10.03 21.78
C ILE A 284 -17.47 -8.63 21.38
N VAL A 285 -16.54 -7.68 21.45
CA VAL A 285 -16.65 -6.34 20.86
C VAL A 285 -15.74 -6.33 19.64
N ASP A 286 -16.36 -6.32 18.47
CA ASP A 286 -15.69 -6.47 17.18
C ASP A 286 -14.71 -5.33 16.89
N GLY A 287 -13.63 -5.70 16.22
CA GLY A 287 -12.57 -4.84 15.75
C GLY A 287 -12.24 -5.17 14.30
N THR A 288 -11.69 -4.19 13.59
CA THR A 288 -11.52 -4.27 12.14
C THR A 288 -10.16 -3.80 11.69
N LEU A 289 -9.67 -4.40 10.61
CA LEU A 289 -8.65 -3.81 9.75
C LEU A 289 -9.36 -3.05 8.62
N GLU A 290 -9.14 -1.74 8.55
CA GLU A 290 -9.61 -0.90 7.45
C GLU A 290 -8.43 -0.51 6.56
N ILE A 291 -8.48 -0.86 5.28
CA ILE A 291 -7.51 -0.43 4.27
C ILE A 291 -8.19 0.62 3.40
N THR A 292 -7.72 1.86 3.50
CA THR A 292 -8.28 3.00 2.78
C THR A 292 -7.72 3.08 1.37
N LYS A 293 -8.56 3.57 0.45
CA LYS A 293 -8.17 3.79 -0.95
C LYS A 293 -7.16 4.92 -1.09
N ARG A 294 -6.33 4.86 -2.14
CA ARG A 294 -5.43 5.96 -2.50
C ARG A 294 -6.14 7.00 -3.35
N GLN A 295 -5.91 8.27 -3.06
CA GLN A 295 -6.44 9.40 -3.84
C GLN A 295 -5.48 9.74 -4.98
N VAL A 296 -5.91 9.52 -6.23
CA VAL A 296 -5.07 9.75 -7.41
C VAL A 296 -5.70 10.79 -8.33
N THR A 297 -4.93 11.82 -8.70
CA THR A 297 -5.36 12.82 -9.69
C THR A 297 -4.44 12.81 -10.91
N LEU A 298 -5.02 12.52 -12.08
CA LEU A 298 -4.36 12.52 -13.37
C LEU A 298 -4.63 13.85 -14.08
N THR A 299 -3.59 14.62 -14.37
CA THR A 299 -3.71 15.95 -15.01
C THR A 299 -2.97 16.01 -16.32
N SER A 300 -3.67 16.22 -17.44
CA SER A 300 -3.01 16.48 -18.72
C SER A 300 -2.41 17.89 -18.74
N ALA A 301 -1.27 18.04 -19.41
CA ALA A 301 -0.52 19.28 -19.38
C ALA A 301 -1.23 20.42 -20.12
N THR A 302 -0.91 21.65 -19.70
CA THR A 302 -1.29 22.89 -20.40
C THR A 302 -0.12 23.34 -21.27
N ALA A 303 -0.40 23.84 -22.46
CA ALA A 303 0.61 24.36 -23.37
C ALA A 303 0.09 25.56 -24.16
N SER A 304 1.02 26.38 -24.65
CA SER A 304 0.68 27.50 -25.53
C SER A 304 1.76 27.76 -26.56
N LYS A 305 1.36 28.22 -27.74
CA LYS A 305 2.29 28.72 -28.76
C LYS A 305 1.65 29.78 -29.65
N ILE A 306 2.48 30.50 -30.39
CA ILE A 306 2.04 31.37 -31.48
C ILE A 306 1.71 30.49 -32.69
N TYR A 307 0.74 30.91 -33.51
CA TYR A 307 0.37 30.22 -34.73
C TYR A 307 1.56 30.04 -35.69
N ASP A 308 1.87 28.80 -36.02
CA ASP A 308 2.97 28.39 -36.91
C ASP A 308 2.52 27.41 -38.00
N GLY A 309 1.20 27.21 -38.16
CA GLY A 309 0.60 26.27 -39.11
C GLY A 309 0.63 24.79 -38.68
N THR A 310 1.23 24.46 -37.53
CA THR A 310 1.27 23.08 -37.01
C THR A 310 0.41 22.93 -35.76
N ALA A 311 -0.09 21.72 -35.50
CA ALA A 311 -0.88 21.44 -34.32
C ALA A 311 -0.06 21.57 -33.02
N LEU A 312 -0.55 22.32 -32.04
CA LEU A 312 -0.09 22.25 -30.66
C LEU A 312 -0.63 20.98 -30.00
N LYS A 313 0.27 20.15 -29.48
CA LYS A 313 -0.02 18.94 -28.70
C LYS A 313 0.86 18.89 -27.46
N ASN A 314 0.39 18.22 -26.41
CA ASN A 314 1.22 17.94 -25.24
C ASN A 314 0.76 16.63 -24.59
N ASP A 315 1.54 15.56 -24.80
CA ASP A 315 1.17 14.20 -24.38
C ASP A 315 1.49 13.91 -22.91
N THR A 316 1.92 14.93 -22.16
CA THR A 316 2.29 14.77 -20.75
C THR A 316 1.05 14.68 -19.87
N VAL A 317 0.96 13.62 -19.08
CA VAL A 317 0.01 13.49 -17.96
C VAL A 317 0.82 13.39 -16.66
N THR A 318 0.42 14.16 -15.67
CA THR A 318 1.04 14.18 -14.34
C THR A 318 0.13 13.48 -13.33
N VAL A 319 0.74 12.68 -12.46
CA VAL A 319 0.04 11.98 -11.37
C VAL A 319 0.32 12.73 -10.08
N THR A 320 -0.73 13.07 -9.34
CA THR A 320 -0.66 13.79 -8.06
C THR A 320 -1.62 13.15 -7.04
N GLY A 321 -1.58 13.64 -5.79
CA GLY A 321 -2.27 13.01 -4.66
C GLY A 321 -1.35 12.01 -3.96
N ASP A 322 -1.90 10.86 -3.56
CA ASP A 322 -1.12 9.75 -3.00
C ASP A 322 -0.32 9.00 -4.07
N GLY A 323 -0.71 9.13 -5.34
CA GLY A 323 -0.13 8.36 -6.45
C GLY A 323 -0.50 6.88 -6.40
N PHE A 324 0.00 6.11 -7.38
CA PHE A 324 -0.19 4.66 -7.42
C PHE A 324 0.70 3.94 -6.40
N ALA A 325 0.27 2.77 -5.95
CA ALA A 325 1.10 1.87 -5.15
C ALA A 325 2.34 1.42 -5.96
N ALA A 326 3.37 0.93 -5.26
CA ALA A 326 4.61 0.55 -5.92
C ALA A 326 4.39 -0.60 -6.91
N GLY A 327 4.77 -0.39 -8.18
CA GLY A 327 4.58 -1.37 -9.26
C GLY A 327 3.20 -1.33 -9.92
N GLU A 328 2.32 -0.45 -9.47
CA GLU A 328 1.01 -0.18 -10.08
C GLU A 328 1.01 1.14 -10.85
N GLY A 329 0.04 1.32 -11.74
CA GLY A 329 0.06 2.46 -12.66
C GLY A 329 -1.09 2.52 -13.64
N ALA A 330 -0.93 3.45 -14.57
CA ALA A 330 -1.83 3.63 -15.70
C ALA A 330 -1.05 4.13 -16.92
N SER A 331 -1.49 3.70 -18.09
CA SER A 331 -1.10 4.27 -19.38
C SER A 331 -2.06 5.37 -19.79
N TYR A 332 -1.55 6.36 -20.53
CA TYR A 332 -2.30 7.54 -20.95
C TYR A 332 -2.31 7.67 -22.46
N ASN A 333 -3.46 8.08 -23.01
CA ASN A 333 -3.62 8.42 -24.41
C ASN A 333 -4.17 9.85 -24.52
N VAL A 334 -3.29 10.81 -24.77
CA VAL A 334 -3.67 12.21 -24.95
C VAL A 334 -4.10 12.43 -26.40
N THR A 335 -5.26 13.05 -26.56
CA THR A 335 -5.92 13.28 -27.86
C THR A 335 -6.16 14.76 -28.15
N GLY A 336 -5.99 15.62 -27.15
CA GLY A 336 -6.12 17.06 -27.30
C GLY A 336 -5.16 17.64 -28.34
N SER A 337 -5.67 18.58 -29.14
CA SER A 337 -4.90 19.27 -30.18
C SER A 337 -5.54 20.63 -30.48
N GLN A 338 -4.71 21.64 -30.76
CA GLN A 338 -5.16 22.96 -31.21
C GLN A 338 -4.23 23.47 -32.32
N THR A 339 -4.77 23.82 -33.49
CA THR A 339 -3.96 24.35 -34.61
C THR A 339 -4.21 25.83 -34.82
N ASP A 340 -5.48 26.21 -34.99
CA ASP A 340 -5.87 27.60 -35.20
C ASP A 340 -5.98 28.37 -33.88
N VAL A 341 -6.01 29.69 -33.98
CA VAL A 341 -6.13 30.59 -32.82
C VAL A 341 -7.34 30.26 -31.97
N GLY A 342 -7.11 30.14 -30.68
CA GLY A 342 -8.13 29.80 -29.70
C GLY A 342 -7.60 28.93 -28.57
N THR A 343 -8.53 28.40 -27.78
CA THR A 343 -8.23 27.53 -26.65
C THR A 343 -9.12 26.29 -26.68
N SER A 344 -8.52 25.13 -26.47
CA SER A 344 -9.23 23.84 -26.30
C SER A 344 -8.71 23.10 -25.07
N ASN A 345 -9.48 22.12 -24.59
CA ASN A 345 -9.00 21.22 -23.54
C ASN A 345 -8.00 20.23 -24.11
N ASN A 346 -6.97 19.89 -23.33
CA ASN A 346 -6.05 18.82 -23.63
C ASN A 346 -6.65 17.47 -23.21
N THR A 347 -7.62 16.98 -23.97
CA THR A 347 -8.39 15.78 -23.63
C THR A 347 -7.50 14.53 -23.61
N PHE A 348 -7.78 13.61 -22.70
CA PHE A 348 -7.05 12.34 -22.60
C PHE A 348 -7.92 11.22 -22.02
N THR A 349 -7.52 9.99 -22.31
CA THR A 349 -8.05 8.78 -21.66
C THR A 349 -6.92 8.05 -20.94
N TYR A 350 -7.27 7.17 -20.00
CA TYR A 350 -6.30 6.31 -19.33
C TYR A 350 -6.80 4.87 -19.25
N THR A 351 -5.87 3.93 -19.16
CA THR A 351 -6.13 2.51 -18.91
C THR A 351 -5.23 2.09 -17.76
N LEU A 352 -5.81 1.51 -16.72
CA LEU A 352 -5.04 0.97 -15.60
C LEU A 352 -4.16 -0.19 -16.07
N ASP A 353 -2.94 -0.25 -15.56
CA ASP A 353 -2.00 -1.31 -15.90
C ASP A 353 -2.42 -2.65 -15.26
N ASP A 354 -2.02 -3.76 -15.87
CA ASP A 354 -2.26 -5.09 -15.31
C ASP A 354 -1.72 -5.17 -13.86
N GLY A 355 -2.56 -5.61 -12.93
CA GLY A 355 -2.24 -5.63 -11.49
C GLY A 355 -2.71 -4.40 -10.71
N THR A 356 -3.17 -3.34 -11.38
CA THR A 356 -3.74 -2.15 -10.73
C THR A 356 -5.26 -2.30 -10.60
N LEU A 357 -5.74 -2.68 -9.42
CA LEU A 357 -7.17 -2.88 -9.17
C LEU A 357 -7.87 -1.54 -8.89
N ALA A 358 -8.83 -1.16 -9.73
CA ALA A 358 -9.54 0.12 -9.61
C ALA A 358 -10.19 0.34 -8.23
N ASP A 359 -10.65 -0.71 -7.57
CA ASP A 359 -11.31 -0.62 -6.27
C ASP A 359 -10.38 -0.12 -5.15
N ASN A 360 -9.05 -0.17 -5.35
CA ASN A 360 -8.05 0.34 -4.40
C ASN A 360 -7.79 1.85 -4.51
N TYR A 361 -8.43 2.51 -5.47
CA TYR A 361 -8.16 3.90 -5.82
C TYR A 361 -9.45 4.70 -6.00
N ASP A 362 -9.40 5.97 -5.61
CA ASP A 362 -10.35 6.96 -6.10
C ASP A 362 -9.61 7.89 -7.08
N ILE A 363 -9.84 7.65 -8.38
CA ILE A 363 -9.13 8.33 -9.46
C ILE A 363 -9.96 9.50 -9.99
N LYS A 364 -9.34 10.67 -10.07
CA LYS A 364 -9.90 11.89 -10.67
C LYS A 364 -9.07 12.34 -11.86
N THR A 365 -9.72 12.78 -12.92
CA THR A 365 -9.05 13.39 -14.09
C THR A 365 -9.23 14.90 -14.12
N VAL A 366 -8.22 15.61 -14.60
CA VAL A 366 -8.23 17.06 -14.82
C VAL A 366 -7.58 17.35 -16.17
N GLU A 367 -8.32 18.02 -17.05
CA GLU A 367 -7.79 18.38 -18.37
C GLU A 367 -7.06 19.73 -18.33
N GLY A 368 -5.82 19.76 -18.82
CA GLY A 368 -5.10 20.99 -19.12
C GLY A 368 -5.70 21.74 -20.31
N LYS A 369 -5.13 22.89 -20.66
CA LYS A 369 -5.57 23.70 -21.81
C LYS A 369 -4.48 23.85 -22.87
N LEU A 370 -4.86 23.81 -24.14
CA LEU A 370 -4.00 24.13 -25.27
C LEU A 370 -4.44 25.49 -25.83
N THR A 371 -3.52 26.44 -25.93
CA THR A 371 -3.82 27.80 -26.42
C THR A 371 -2.92 28.19 -27.57
N VAL A 372 -3.51 28.53 -28.71
CA VAL A 372 -2.79 29.11 -29.85
C VAL A 372 -3.15 30.58 -29.96
N THR A 373 -2.15 31.45 -29.98
CA THR A 373 -2.31 32.90 -30.17
C THR A 373 -1.99 33.29 -31.62
N ALA A 374 -2.60 34.36 -32.10
CA ALA A 374 -2.39 34.84 -33.46
C ALA A 374 -0.93 35.22 -33.69
N LEU A 375 -0.46 35.08 -34.93
CA LEU A 375 0.80 35.63 -35.37
C LEU A 375 0.69 37.15 -35.42
N GLU A 376 1.57 37.83 -34.67
CA GLU A 376 1.61 39.30 -34.59
C GLU A 376 2.55 39.93 -35.64
N ASP A 377 3.45 39.14 -36.21
CA ASP A 377 4.35 39.58 -37.28
C ASP A 377 3.53 40.06 -38.49
N GLU A 378 3.92 41.21 -39.04
CA GLU A 378 3.21 41.84 -40.16
C GLU A 378 3.30 40.97 -41.42
N VAL A 379 2.14 40.56 -41.94
CA VAL A 379 2.02 39.95 -43.27
C VAL A 379 1.73 41.02 -44.30
N ILE A 380 2.59 41.16 -45.31
CA ILE A 380 2.43 42.09 -46.42
C ILE A 380 1.89 41.32 -47.62
N VAL A 381 0.76 41.76 -48.14
CA VAL A 381 0.16 41.26 -49.39
C VAL A 381 0.28 42.35 -50.44
N THR A 382 1.03 42.08 -51.50
CA THR A 382 1.21 43.02 -52.62
C THR A 382 0.19 42.71 -53.71
N ILE A 383 -0.63 43.70 -54.01
CA ILE A 383 -1.64 43.69 -55.06
C ILE A 383 -1.12 44.55 -56.21
N THR A 384 -1.10 44.01 -57.42
CA THR A 384 -0.72 44.75 -58.62
C THR A 384 -1.93 44.87 -59.53
N GLU A 385 -2.35 46.11 -59.76
CA GLU A 385 -3.44 46.41 -60.70
C GLU A 385 -3.02 46.05 -62.13
N ASN A 386 -3.96 45.56 -62.93
CA ASN A 386 -3.68 45.29 -64.34
C ASN A 386 -3.48 46.61 -65.09
N SER A 387 -2.62 46.59 -66.10
CA SER A 387 -2.35 47.73 -67.00
C SER A 387 -2.62 47.37 -68.46
N GLY A 388 -2.91 48.38 -69.28
CA GLY A 388 -3.10 48.21 -70.73
C GLY A 388 -2.83 49.51 -71.48
N SER A 389 -2.26 49.39 -72.69
CA SER A 389 -2.08 50.52 -73.62
C SER A 389 -2.83 50.26 -74.91
N TYR A 390 -3.51 51.29 -75.43
CA TYR A 390 -4.26 51.24 -76.68
C TYR A 390 -4.08 52.54 -77.45
N THR A 391 -4.02 52.47 -78.78
CA THR A 391 -4.11 53.68 -79.61
C THR A 391 -5.55 54.16 -79.70
N TYR A 392 -5.77 55.48 -79.67
CA TYR A 392 -7.07 56.12 -79.79
C TYR A 392 -7.80 55.69 -81.07
N ASP A 393 -9.02 55.16 -80.92
CA ASP A 393 -9.86 54.71 -82.04
C ASP A 393 -11.32 55.15 -81.92
N GLY A 394 -11.62 56.06 -80.97
CA GLY A 394 -12.97 56.55 -80.68
C GLY A 394 -13.86 55.60 -79.88
N THR A 395 -13.33 54.46 -79.41
CA THR A 395 -14.08 53.52 -78.55
C THR A 395 -13.56 53.52 -77.13
N GLU A 396 -14.45 53.29 -76.15
CA GLU A 396 -14.06 53.12 -74.74
C GLU A 396 -13.20 51.86 -74.57
N LYS A 397 -12.06 52.03 -73.91
CA LYS A 397 -11.17 50.94 -73.50
C LYS A 397 -11.32 50.72 -72.01
N THR A 398 -11.20 49.47 -71.59
CA THR A 398 -11.32 49.09 -70.18
C THR A 398 -10.22 48.10 -69.82
N VAL A 399 -9.54 48.36 -68.71
CA VAL A 399 -8.65 47.40 -68.05
C VAL A 399 -9.35 46.94 -66.77
N THR A 400 -9.37 45.63 -66.54
CA THR A 400 -10.05 45.02 -65.38
C THR A 400 -9.14 44.08 -64.62
N GLY A 401 -9.35 44.02 -63.30
CA GLY A 401 -8.73 43.06 -62.41
C GLY A 401 -7.40 43.52 -61.82
N TYR A 402 -6.90 42.71 -60.90
CA TYR A 402 -5.61 42.81 -60.26
C TYR A 402 -5.00 41.42 -60.13
N THR A 403 -3.72 41.36 -59.78
CA THR A 403 -3.00 40.13 -59.43
C THR A 403 -2.39 40.24 -58.04
N VAL A 404 -2.28 39.12 -57.32
CA VAL A 404 -1.51 39.04 -56.07
C VAL A 404 -0.09 38.67 -56.44
N THR A 405 0.85 39.62 -56.33
CA THR A 405 2.23 39.41 -56.79
C THR A 405 3.13 38.83 -55.72
N SER A 406 2.86 39.11 -54.44
CA SER A 406 3.60 38.51 -53.33
C SER A 406 2.81 38.51 -52.04
N ILE A 407 3.09 37.50 -51.20
CA ILE A 407 2.64 37.41 -49.82
C ILE A 407 3.89 37.13 -48.98
N SER A 408 4.21 38.00 -48.02
CA SER A 408 5.47 37.93 -47.27
C SER A 408 5.58 36.69 -46.36
N ASN A 409 4.45 36.11 -45.96
CA ASN A 409 4.41 34.92 -45.11
C ASN A 409 3.76 33.74 -45.86
N PRO A 410 4.48 32.61 -46.06
CA PRO A 410 3.97 31.47 -46.84
C PRO A 410 2.77 30.77 -46.21
N LEU A 411 2.48 30.97 -44.92
CA LEU A 411 1.29 30.43 -44.26
C LEU A 411 0.04 31.24 -44.57
N TYR A 412 0.17 32.50 -44.97
CA TYR A 412 -0.98 33.32 -45.38
C TYR A 412 -1.32 33.05 -46.84
N LYS A 413 -2.62 32.85 -47.14
CA LYS A 413 -3.11 32.45 -48.47
C LYS A 413 -4.10 33.48 -49.00
N GLU A 414 -4.24 33.56 -50.32
CA GLU A 414 -5.19 34.50 -50.96
C GLU A 414 -6.64 34.30 -50.50
N ALA A 415 -7.03 33.05 -50.22
CA ALA A 415 -8.35 32.72 -49.69
C ALA A 415 -8.65 33.33 -48.29
N TYR A 416 -7.65 33.91 -47.61
CA TYR A 416 -7.79 34.49 -46.28
C TYR A 416 -8.20 35.96 -46.28
N PHE A 417 -8.27 36.61 -47.44
CA PHE A 417 -8.83 37.94 -47.53
C PHE A 417 -9.99 38.01 -48.52
N SER A 418 -10.80 39.06 -48.38
CA SER A 418 -11.86 39.39 -49.32
C SER A 418 -11.61 40.76 -49.94
N PHE A 419 -12.02 40.91 -51.20
CA PHE A 419 -11.98 42.17 -51.93
C PHE A 419 -13.40 42.72 -52.11
N SER A 420 -13.58 44.02 -51.88
CA SER A 420 -14.87 44.71 -52.04
C SER A 420 -14.79 46.00 -52.87
N GLY A 421 -13.64 46.30 -53.46
CA GLY A 421 -13.45 47.45 -54.34
C GLY A 421 -13.94 47.22 -55.77
N ASP A 422 -13.68 48.19 -56.64
CA ASP A 422 -13.90 48.09 -58.08
C ASP A 422 -12.55 48.05 -58.79
N ALA A 423 -12.17 46.87 -59.28
CA ALA A 423 -10.92 46.69 -60.03
C ALA A 423 -11.18 46.89 -61.53
N SER A 424 -11.57 48.10 -61.91
CA SER A 424 -11.75 48.46 -63.31
C SER A 424 -11.47 49.94 -63.56
N VAL A 425 -10.91 50.24 -64.73
CA VAL A 425 -10.71 51.61 -65.20
C VAL A 425 -11.06 51.70 -66.68
N SER A 426 -11.80 52.74 -67.05
CA SER A 426 -12.24 52.99 -68.42
C SER A 426 -11.88 54.38 -68.90
N GLY A 427 -11.57 54.49 -70.19
CA GLY A 427 -11.20 55.74 -70.84
C GLY A 427 -11.40 55.64 -72.35
N THR A 428 -11.85 56.74 -72.96
CA THR A 428 -12.02 56.85 -74.41
C THR A 428 -10.96 57.75 -75.03
N ASN A 429 -10.71 58.91 -74.42
CA ASN A 429 -9.80 59.92 -74.94
C ASN A 429 -8.34 59.58 -74.64
N ALA A 430 -7.41 60.12 -75.42
CA ALA A 430 -6.00 59.95 -75.15
C ALA A 430 -5.61 60.55 -73.78
N GLY A 431 -4.77 59.82 -73.06
CA GLY A 431 -4.39 60.12 -71.68
C GLY A 431 -4.13 58.85 -70.88
N THR A 432 -3.78 59.03 -69.61
CA THR A 432 -3.54 57.95 -68.66
C THR A 432 -4.59 58.00 -67.56
N TYR A 433 -5.21 56.86 -67.28
CA TYR A 433 -6.27 56.67 -66.30
C TYR A 433 -5.83 55.63 -65.26
N ASN A 434 -5.92 55.96 -63.98
CA ASN A 434 -5.54 55.09 -62.86
C ASN A 434 -6.74 54.27 -62.38
N MET A 435 -6.52 53.04 -61.91
CA MET A 435 -7.58 52.18 -61.37
C MET A 435 -7.98 52.53 -59.92
N GLU A 436 -7.11 53.21 -59.19
CA GLU A 436 -7.40 53.79 -57.86
C GLU A 436 -7.82 52.79 -56.76
N LEU A 437 -7.36 51.53 -56.81
CA LEU A 437 -7.57 50.59 -55.72
C LEU A 437 -6.88 51.07 -54.44
N LYS A 438 -7.50 50.75 -53.30
CA LYS A 438 -6.99 51.15 -51.98
C LYS A 438 -6.74 49.92 -51.12
N PRO A 439 -5.75 49.97 -50.20
CA PRO A 439 -5.57 48.91 -49.20
C PRO A 439 -6.85 48.57 -48.42
N ALA A 440 -7.74 49.56 -48.21
CA ALA A 440 -9.01 49.38 -47.51
C ALA A 440 -10.05 48.56 -48.28
N ASP A 441 -9.87 48.33 -49.59
CA ASP A 441 -10.73 47.47 -50.40
C ASP A 441 -10.50 45.98 -50.12
N PHE A 442 -9.45 45.67 -49.34
CA PHE A 442 -9.05 44.32 -48.95
C PHE A 442 -9.20 44.14 -47.44
N THR A 443 -9.81 43.02 -47.04
CA THR A 443 -10.06 42.70 -45.63
C THR A 443 -9.48 41.33 -45.28
N ASN A 444 -8.60 41.26 -44.28
CA ASN A 444 -8.17 39.97 -43.71
C ASN A 444 -9.33 39.34 -42.92
N ASN A 445 -9.63 38.09 -43.25
CA ASN A 445 -10.69 37.28 -42.64
C ASN A 445 -10.14 36.11 -41.81
N ASN A 446 -8.82 35.99 -41.67
CA ASN A 446 -8.19 34.90 -40.95
C ASN A 446 -7.66 35.37 -39.58
N ALA A 447 -8.26 34.82 -38.52
CA ALA A 447 -7.93 35.11 -37.12
C ALA A 447 -6.52 34.65 -36.70
N ASN A 448 -5.87 33.79 -37.48
CA ASN A 448 -4.50 33.33 -37.21
C ASN A 448 -3.46 34.42 -37.44
N PHE A 449 -3.80 35.48 -38.17
CA PHE A 449 -2.91 36.59 -38.49
C PHE A 449 -3.52 37.89 -37.99
N ALA A 450 -2.95 38.45 -36.93
CA ALA A 450 -3.48 39.67 -36.32
C ALA A 450 -3.15 40.92 -37.14
N ASN A 451 -2.03 40.91 -37.87
CA ASN A 451 -1.50 42.06 -38.55
C ASN A 451 -1.25 41.78 -40.04
N VAL A 452 -2.18 42.21 -40.90
CA VAL A 452 -2.08 42.06 -42.36
C VAL A 452 -2.18 43.43 -43.02
N LYS A 453 -1.23 43.73 -43.89
CA LYS A 453 -1.11 44.98 -44.63
C LYS A 453 -1.18 44.71 -46.13
N PHE A 454 -2.08 45.40 -46.81
CA PHE A 454 -2.18 45.39 -48.27
C PHE A 454 -1.38 46.56 -48.85
N VAL A 455 -0.56 46.28 -49.86
CA VAL A 455 0.22 47.26 -50.61
C VAL A 455 -0.24 47.22 -52.06
N ILE A 456 -0.66 48.37 -52.60
CA ILE A 456 -1.12 48.50 -53.97
C ILE A 456 0.04 48.98 -54.85
N VAL A 457 0.27 48.28 -55.94
CA VAL A 457 1.12 48.70 -57.06
C VAL A 457 0.18 49.13 -58.17
N ASP A 458 0.17 50.44 -58.43
CA ASP A 458 -0.78 51.06 -59.34
C ASP A 458 -0.56 50.60 -60.78
N GLY A 459 -1.67 50.41 -61.48
CA GLY A 459 -1.78 50.03 -62.87
C GLY A 459 -2.61 51.08 -63.61
N THR A 460 -2.40 51.15 -64.91
CA THR A 460 -2.99 52.23 -65.71
C THR A 460 -3.60 51.71 -67.00
N LEU A 461 -4.67 52.38 -67.42
CA LEU A 461 -5.09 52.42 -68.80
C LEU A 461 -4.42 53.62 -69.45
N THR A 462 -3.57 53.38 -70.44
CA THR A 462 -3.03 54.43 -71.31
C THR A 462 -3.72 54.36 -72.67
N VAL A 463 -4.32 55.48 -73.09
CA VAL A 463 -4.81 55.66 -74.45
C VAL A 463 -3.85 56.61 -75.14
N GLU A 464 -3.09 56.10 -76.11
CA GLU A 464 -2.13 56.87 -76.87
C GLU A 464 -2.83 57.67 -77.97
N PRO A 465 -2.44 58.93 -78.22
CA PRO A 465 -2.98 59.69 -79.33
C PRO A 465 -2.78 58.96 -80.67
N LYS A 466 -3.77 59.06 -81.55
CA LYS A 466 -3.66 58.50 -82.90
C LYS A 466 -2.88 59.46 -83.80
N ALA A 467 -1.93 58.93 -84.58
CA ALA A 467 -1.24 59.75 -85.57
C ALA A 467 -2.20 60.14 -86.71
N VAL A 468 -2.18 61.43 -87.06
CA VAL A 468 -2.77 61.98 -88.28
C VAL A 468 -1.70 62.71 -89.08
N THR A 469 -1.82 62.67 -90.40
CA THR A 469 -0.89 63.34 -91.30
C THR A 469 -1.61 64.44 -92.05
N ILE A 470 -1.09 65.66 -91.98
CA ILE A 470 -1.58 66.78 -92.76
C ILE A 470 -0.65 66.99 -93.95
N THR A 471 -1.20 66.83 -95.15
CA THR A 471 -0.49 67.05 -96.42
C THR A 471 -1.05 68.28 -97.11
N THR A 472 -0.20 69.26 -97.42
CA THR A 472 -0.57 70.45 -98.18
C THR A 472 -0.01 70.40 -99.60
N GLY A 473 -0.69 71.05 -100.55
CA GLY A 473 -0.28 71.07 -101.96
C GLY A 473 1.01 71.86 -102.19
N SER A 474 1.74 71.47 -103.24
CA SER A 474 2.87 72.21 -103.79
C SER A 474 2.43 72.84 -105.11
N ALA A 475 2.79 74.10 -105.32
CA ALA A 475 2.53 74.79 -106.57
C ALA A 475 3.77 75.58 -106.99
N GLU A 476 3.87 75.84 -108.29
CA GLU A 476 4.92 76.67 -108.85
C GLU A 476 4.38 77.63 -109.89
N LYS A 477 4.96 78.82 -109.97
CA LYS A 477 4.70 79.78 -111.04
C LYS A 477 5.87 80.74 -111.23
N GLU A 478 5.87 81.44 -112.35
CA GLU A 478 6.76 82.57 -112.56
C GLU A 478 6.26 83.83 -111.83
N TYR A 479 7.20 84.72 -111.46
CA TYR A 479 6.92 85.95 -110.73
C TYR A 479 6.06 86.92 -111.56
N ASP A 480 4.83 87.14 -111.11
CA ASP A 480 3.84 88.01 -111.76
C ASP A 480 3.33 89.15 -110.82
N GLY A 481 3.93 89.27 -109.63
CA GLY A 481 3.55 90.25 -108.60
C GLY A 481 2.32 89.88 -107.77
N THR A 482 1.76 88.68 -107.92
CA THR A 482 0.64 88.17 -107.09
C THR A 482 1.08 86.97 -106.25
N ALA A 483 0.43 86.77 -105.10
CA ALA A 483 0.72 85.64 -104.22
C ALA A 483 0.42 84.29 -104.89
N LEU A 484 1.38 83.36 -104.84
CA LEU A 484 1.16 81.94 -105.08
C LEU A 484 0.57 81.31 -103.83
N THR A 485 -0.53 80.58 -104.00
CA THR A 485 -1.21 79.80 -102.95
C THR A 485 -1.66 78.49 -103.54
N ASP A 486 -1.59 77.41 -102.78
CA ASP A 486 -2.24 76.15 -103.12
C ASP A 486 -3.25 75.80 -102.02
N ALA A 487 -4.52 75.67 -102.42
CA ALA A 487 -5.62 75.40 -101.52
C ALA A 487 -5.75 73.91 -101.14
N ILE A 488 -4.95 73.01 -101.76
CA ILE A 488 -4.97 71.58 -101.45
C ILE A 488 -4.45 71.38 -100.02
N VAL A 489 -5.31 70.82 -99.18
CA VAL A 489 -4.95 70.28 -97.87
C VAL A 489 -5.75 69.00 -97.63
N ILE A 490 -5.06 67.96 -97.19
CA ILE A 490 -5.63 66.64 -96.91
C ILE A 490 -5.16 66.24 -95.52
N ILE A 491 -6.11 65.85 -94.67
CA ILE A 491 -5.81 65.16 -93.42
C ILE A 491 -6.14 63.67 -93.58
N ASP A 492 -5.18 62.82 -93.27
CA ASP A 492 -5.34 61.36 -93.25
C ASP A 492 -5.14 60.80 -91.83
N GLY A 493 -5.80 59.68 -91.54
CA GLY A 493 -5.68 58.98 -90.25
C GLY A 493 -6.75 59.32 -89.20
N LEU A 494 -7.68 60.24 -89.45
CA LEU A 494 -8.76 60.55 -88.50
C LEU A 494 -9.61 59.31 -88.16
N VAL A 495 -10.14 59.27 -86.93
CA VAL A 495 -11.11 58.24 -86.54
C VAL A 495 -12.44 58.47 -87.28
N TYR A 496 -13.11 57.37 -87.64
CA TYR A 496 -14.36 57.44 -88.41
C TYR A 496 -15.47 58.18 -87.66
N GLY A 497 -16.07 59.17 -88.31
CA GLY A 497 -17.15 60.00 -87.74
C GLY A 497 -16.67 61.28 -87.04
N GLU A 498 -15.36 61.42 -86.84
CA GLU A 498 -14.75 62.66 -86.39
C GLU A 498 -14.38 63.56 -87.56
N THR A 499 -14.39 64.85 -87.31
CA THR A 499 -14.25 65.93 -88.27
C THR A 499 -13.37 67.02 -87.69
N VAL A 500 -12.57 67.59 -88.57
CA VAL A 500 -11.77 68.79 -88.34
C VAL A 500 -11.86 69.65 -89.59
N THR A 501 -11.66 70.94 -89.42
CA THR A 501 -11.58 71.88 -90.53
C THR A 501 -10.12 72.28 -90.69
N VAL A 502 -9.48 71.86 -91.79
CA VAL A 502 -8.11 72.23 -92.12
C VAL A 502 -8.10 73.17 -93.32
N THR A 503 -7.42 74.30 -93.21
CA THR A 503 -7.28 75.28 -94.31
C THR A 503 -5.82 75.53 -94.59
N ALA A 504 -5.41 75.45 -95.86
CA ALA A 504 -4.07 75.86 -96.28
C ALA A 504 -3.93 77.39 -96.18
N THR A 505 -2.91 77.85 -95.47
CA THR A 505 -2.63 79.27 -95.18
C THR A 505 -1.31 79.75 -95.77
N GLY A 506 -0.50 78.84 -96.30
CA GLY A 506 0.79 79.16 -96.90
C GLY A 506 0.66 80.07 -98.13
N SER A 507 1.63 80.97 -98.30
CA SER A 507 1.66 81.90 -99.42
C SER A 507 3.08 82.32 -99.75
N GLN A 508 3.41 82.40 -101.05
CA GLN A 508 4.70 82.87 -101.55
C GLN A 508 4.49 83.90 -102.66
N THR A 509 5.00 85.12 -102.50
CA THR A 509 4.85 86.19 -103.52
C THR A 509 6.17 86.51 -104.21
N GLU A 510 7.26 86.58 -103.45
CA GLU A 510 8.59 86.87 -103.97
C GLU A 510 9.28 85.60 -104.48
N VAL A 511 10.27 85.76 -105.37
CA VAL A 511 11.07 84.65 -105.90
C VAL A 511 11.71 83.86 -104.76
N GLY A 512 11.54 82.53 -104.76
CA GLY A 512 11.99 81.62 -103.70
C GLY A 512 10.96 80.55 -103.34
N SER A 513 11.23 79.79 -102.27
CA SER A 513 10.37 78.70 -101.80
C SER A 513 9.95 78.88 -100.34
N SER A 514 8.69 78.58 -100.03
CA SER A 514 8.18 78.49 -98.64
C SER A 514 7.28 77.27 -98.48
N ALA A 515 7.15 76.78 -97.24
CA ALA A 515 6.22 75.69 -96.94
C ALA A 515 4.77 76.20 -97.06
N ASN A 516 3.91 75.38 -97.65
CA ASN A 516 2.49 75.63 -97.65
C ASN A 516 1.91 75.26 -96.27
N THR A 517 1.91 76.21 -95.34
CA THR A 517 1.41 76.01 -93.97
C THR A 517 -0.11 75.84 -93.92
N TYR A 518 -0.65 75.47 -92.77
CA TYR A 518 -2.09 75.31 -92.55
C TYR A 518 -2.53 75.85 -91.18
N GLU A 519 -3.84 75.99 -91.00
CA GLU A 519 -4.51 76.16 -89.72
C GLU A 519 -5.55 75.03 -89.55
N ILE A 520 -5.64 74.47 -88.34
CA ILE A 520 -6.57 73.38 -88.00
C ILE A 520 -7.53 73.84 -86.90
N GLU A 521 -8.82 73.74 -87.18
CA GLU A 521 -9.89 73.86 -86.19
C GLU A 521 -10.43 72.46 -85.88
N TRP A 522 -10.29 72.05 -84.61
CA TRP A 522 -10.76 70.76 -84.12
C TRP A 522 -12.26 70.83 -83.82
N ASP A 523 -13.09 70.44 -84.78
CA ASP A 523 -14.55 70.58 -84.72
C ASP A 523 -15.18 69.69 -83.63
N ASN A 524 -15.53 68.43 -83.96
CA ASN A 524 -16.00 67.45 -82.99
C ASN A 524 -14.89 66.49 -82.52
N ALA A 525 -13.76 66.47 -83.23
CA ALA A 525 -12.56 65.79 -82.80
C ALA A 525 -11.89 66.56 -81.65
N MET A 526 -11.25 65.85 -80.71
CA MET A 526 -10.49 66.49 -79.65
C MET A 526 -8.99 66.50 -79.99
N ALA A 527 -8.38 67.68 -80.00
CA ALA A 527 -6.98 67.86 -80.40
C ALA A 527 -6.00 66.94 -79.65
N SER A 528 -6.20 66.73 -78.34
CA SER A 528 -5.32 65.89 -77.53
C SER A 528 -5.40 64.39 -77.86
N ASN A 529 -6.41 63.94 -78.61
CA ASN A 529 -6.54 62.56 -79.06
C ASN A 529 -5.67 62.22 -80.28
N TYR A 530 -5.00 63.23 -80.84
CA TYR A 530 -4.23 63.09 -82.06
C TYR A 530 -2.84 63.68 -81.93
N THR A 531 -1.87 63.03 -82.58
CA THR A 531 -0.56 63.60 -82.88
C THR A 531 -0.52 63.97 -84.35
N VAL A 532 -0.19 65.23 -84.64
CA VAL A 532 -0.17 65.73 -86.02
C VAL A 532 1.24 65.61 -86.58
N THR A 533 1.35 64.93 -87.70
CA THR A 533 2.57 64.86 -88.52
C THR A 533 2.40 65.71 -89.77
N ASP A 534 3.35 66.60 -90.01
CA ASP A 534 3.29 67.54 -91.12
C ASP A 534 4.03 66.99 -92.35
N ASN A 535 3.34 66.95 -93.48
CA ASN A 535 3.90 66.68 -94.80
C ASN A 535 3.60 67.88 -95.72
N LEU A 536 4.25 69.00 -95.45
CA LEU A 536 3.92 70.27 -96.10
C LEU A 536 4.47 70.33 -97.52
N GLY A 537 3.61 70.69 -98.47
CA GLY A 537 4.02 71.04 -99.82
C GLY A 537 4.86 72.32 -99.85
N ILE A 538 5.55 72.56 -100.96
CA ILE A 538 6.41 73.72 -101.17
C ILE A 538 5.80 74.61 -102.26
N LEU A 539 5.64 75.89 -101.96
CA LEU A 539 5.24 76.92 -102.92
C LEU A 539 6.51 77.57 -103.48
N THR A 540 6.73 77.49 -104.80
CA THR A 540 7.94 78.02 -105.44
C THR A 540 7.59 79.06 -106.49
N VAL A 541 8.13 80.28 -106.34
CA VAL A 541 8.02 81.33 -107.37
C VAL A 541 9.36 81.49 -108.06
N THR A 542 9.41 81.26 -109.37
CA THR A 542 10.61 81.40 -110.21
C THR A 542 10.63 82.76 -110.92
N ALA A 543 11.81 83.25 -111.30
CA ALA A 543 11.89 84.52 -112.04
C ALA A 543 11.40 84.34 -113.48
N ALA A 544 10.55 85.24 -113.98
CA ALA A 544 10.00 85.17 -115.35
C ALA A 544 11.09 85.29 -116.42
N GLU A 545 11.13 84.36 -117.37
CA GLU A 545 12.12 84.35 -118.46
C GLU A 545 11.77 85.33 -119.60
N PRO A 546 12.72 86.12 -120.13
CA PRO A 546 12.54 86.90 -121.35
C PRO A 546 12.81 86.07 -122.62
N ASP A 547 11.81 85.85 -123.47
CA ASP A 547 11.93 85.04 -124.71
C ASP A 547 12.02 85.93 -125.99
N PRO A 548 12.63 85.50 -127.13
CA PRO A 548 14.07 85.35 -127.34
C PRO A 548 14.59 86.22 -128.52
N THR A 549 15.90 86.54 -128.54
CA THR A 549 16.63 86.93 -129.75
C THR A 549 18.02 86.26 -129.78
N GLU A 550 18.21 85.31 -130.70
CA GLU A 550 19.51 84.71 -131.06
C GLU A 550 20.48 85.76 -131.68
N PRO A 551 21.80 85.61 -131.44
CA PRO A 551 22.63 84.98 -132.47
C PRO A 551 23.66 83.96 -131.94
N ASP A 552 23.87 82.94 -132.78
CA ASP A 552 24.93 81.93 -132.90
C ASP A 552 26.33 82.55 -133.19
N PRO A 553 27.48 81.82 -133.27
CA PRO A 553 28.07 80.75 -132.45
C PRO A 553 29.52 81.10 -131.99
N THR A 554 30.16 80.28 -131.13
CA THR A 554 31.63 80.05 -131.18
C THR A 554 32.05 78.83 -130.34
N GLU A 555 32.53 77.78 -131.02
CA GLU A 555 33.39 76.72 -130.46
C GLU A 555 34.74 77.33 -130.00
N PRO A 556 35.39 76.76 -128.96
CA PRO A 556 36.37 75.70 -129.20
C PRO A 556 36.34 74.53 -128.21
N ASP A 557 36.64 73.35 -128.76
CA ASP A 557 37.12 72.09 -128.13
C ASP A 557 38.46 72.30 -127.36
N PRO A 558 38.99 71.37 -126.53
CA PRO A 558 38.53 70.01 -126.17
C PRO A 558 38.60 69.70 -124.64
N THR A 559 38.15 68.51 -124.19
CA THR A 559 38.98 67.38 -123.65
C THR A 559 38.12 66.42 -122.80
N GLU A 560 38.12 65.15 -123.20
CA GLU A 560 37.58 63.95 -122.54
C GLU A 560 38.26 63.65 -121.18
N PRO A 561 37.53 63.09 -120.19
CA PRO A 561 37.67 61.65 -119.92
C PRO A 561 36.32 60.91 -119.62
N GLU A 562 36.31 59.60 -119.88
CA GLU A 562 35.24 58.64 -119.55
C GLU A 562 35.15 58.27 -118.03
N PRO A 563 34.39 57.24 -117.58
CA PRO A 563 33.18 57.38 -116.78
C PRO A 563 33.31 56.78 -115.36
N THR A 564 32.38 57.03 -114.45
CA THR A 564 32.01 56.02 -113.42
C THR A 564 30.70 56.35 -112.72
N GLU A 565 29.77 55.41 -112.82
CA GLU A 565 28.61 55.21 -111.96
C GLU A 565 29.04 55.00 -110.50
N PRO A 566 28.26 55.50 -109.52
CA PRO A 566 28.11 54.77 -108.27
C PRO A 566 26.64 54.49 -107.94
N GLU A 567 26.40 53.22 -107.61
CA GLU A 567 25.17 52.66 -107.03
C GLU A 567 24.77 53.34 -105.70
N PRO A 568 23.49 53.20 -105.29
CA PRO A 568 22.92 53.91 -104.15
C PRO A 568 23.37 53.29 -102.82
N THR A 569 23.35 54.08 -101.75
CA THR A 569 23.37 53.53 -100.39
C THR A 569 22.41 54.36 -99.53
N GLU A 570 21.35 53.69 -99.07
CA GLU A 570 20.38 54.18 -98.09
C GLU A 570 21.08 54.70 -96.82
N PRO A 571 20.63 55.83 -96.26
CA PRO A 571 20.74 56.05 -94.82
C PRO A 571 19.56 55.36 -94.11
N GLU A 572 19.84 54.24 -93.44
CA GLU A 572 18.89 53.66 -92.47
C GLU A 572 18.61 54.68 -91.35
N PRO A 573 17.34 54.91 -90.96
CA PRO A 573 17.00 55.75 -89.83
C PRO A 573 17.42 55.08 -88.51
N THR A 574 18.12 55.85 -87.68
CA THR A 574 18.50 55.49 -86.32
C THR A 574 17.28 55.58 -85.42
N GLU A 575 16.72 54.44 -85.03
CA GLU A 575 15.70 54.33 -83.99
C GLU A 575 16.38 54.45 -82.60
N PRO A 576 15.94 55.34 -81.70
CA PRO A 576 16.34 55.27 -80.31
C PRO A 576 15.46 54.23 -79.58
N GLU A 577 15.98 53.03 -79.38
CA GLU A 577 15.37 52.04 -78.48
C GLU A 577 15.36 52.55 -77.03
N PRO A 578 14.26 52.38 -76.28
CA PRO A 578 14.24 52.59 -74.84
C PRO A 578 15.07 51.54 -74.12
N THR A 579 15.86 51.99 -73.15
CA THR A 579 16.64 51.13 -72.25
C THR A 579 15.71 50.45 -71.25
N GLU A 580 15.37 49.19 -71.47
CA GLU A 580 14.73 48.33 -70.48
C GLU A 580 15.82 47.63 -69.63
N PRO A 581 15.80 47.70 -68.29
CA PRO A 581 16.65 46.85 -67.47
C PRO A 581 16.06 45.44 -67.38
N GLU A 582 16.77 44.44 -67.93
CA GLU A 582 16.47 43.02 -67.71
C GLU A 582 16.54 42.66 -66.21
N PRO A 583 15.51 42.02 -65.63
CA PRO A 583 15.68 41.20 -64.45
C PRO A 583 16.24 39.83 -64.86
N THR A 584 17.44 39.50 -64.38
CA THR A 584 18.01 38.16 -64.49
C THR A 584 17.27 37.22 -63.52
N GLU A 585 16.34 36.42 -64.02
CA GLU A 585 15.72 35.33 -63.28
C GLU A 585 16.58 34.05 -63.45
N PRO A 586 17.06 33.41 -62.37
CA PRO A 586 17.69 32.09 -62.48
C PRO A 586 16.61 30.99 -62.62
N GLU A 587 16.73 30.19 -63.68
CA GLU A 587 15.93 28.98 -63.89
C GLU A 587 16.00 28.01 -62.69
N PRO A 588 14.88 27.40 -62.25
CA PRO A 588 14.92 26.23 -61.40
C PRO A 588 15.14 24.98 -62.25
N THR A 589 16.36 24.44 -62.24
CA THR A 589 16.61 23.07 -62.71
C THR A 589 16.32 22.08 -61.59
N GLU A 590 15.30 21.26 -61.79
CA GLU A 590 14.91 20.13 -60.96
C GLU A 590 16.00 19.03 -60.98
N PRO A 591 16.52 18.55 -59.84
CA PRO A 591 17.29 17.31 -59.80
C PRO A 591 16.39 16.13 -59.41
N GLU A 592 16.33 15.12 -60.29
CA GLU A 592 15.86 13.77 -59.99
C GLU A 592 16.66 13.12 -58.84
N PRO A 593 16.08 12.16 -58.10
CA PRO A 593 16.74 11.51 -56.98
C PRO A 593 17.72 10.44 -57.48
N THR A 594 18.96 10.44 -56.98
CA THR A 594 19.85 9.28 -57.07
C THR A 594 20.47 9.00 -55.72
N GLU A 595 20.19 7.78 -55.24
CA GLU A 595 20.63 7.16 -53.98
C GLU A 595 22.16 6.99 -53.94
N PRO A 596 22.84 7.30 -52.81
CA PRO A 596 24.19 6.79 -52.57
C PRO A 596 24.21 5.68 -51.51
N GLU A 597 24.83 4.57 -51.90
CA GLU A 597 25.25 3.42 -51.09
C GLU A 597 26.21 3.79 -49.94
N PRO A 598 26.34 2.95 -48.88
CA PRO A 598 27.04 3.32 -47.66
C PRO A 598 28.56 3.22 -47.81
N THR A 599 29.28 4.31 -47.49
CA THR A 599 30.74 4.28 -47.35
C THR A 599 31.15 4.54 -45.91
N ILE A 600 31.71 3.50 -45.28
CA ILE A 600 32.35 3.50 -43.98
C ILE A 600 33.65 4.33 -44.06
N ILE A 601 33.78 5.37 -43.23
CA ILE A 601 35.06 6.05 -42.98
C ILE A 601 35.28 6.10 -41.47
N ILE A 602 36.40 5.49 -41.05
CA ILE A 602 36.96 5.48 -39.70
C ILE A 602 37.63 6.83 -39.45
N PRO A 603 37.31 7.57 -38.37
CA PRO A 603 38.12 8.70 -37.95
C PRO A 603 39.21 8.23 -36.96
N ASP A 604 40.46 8.63 -37.22
CA ASP A 604 41.56 8.67 -36.25
C ASP A 604 41.91 10.16 -36.00
N PRO A 605 42.58 10.55 -34.90
CA PRO A 605 42.00 11.42 -33.90
C PRO A 605 42.66 12.81 -33.91
N GLU A 606 41.88 13.85 -34.19
CA GLU A 606 42.26 15.21 -33.78
C GLU A 606 41.51 15.60 -32.50
N THR A 607 42.31 15.97 -31.51
CA THR A 607 41.91 16.27 -30.13
C THR A 607 41.32 17.68 -30.03
N PRO A 608 40.07 17.87 -29.58
CA PRO A 608 39.61 19.17 -29.12
C PRO A 608 39.75 19.26 -27.59
N LEU A 609 40.76 20.01 -27.16
CA LEU A 609 40.93 20.42 -25.76
C LEU A 609 40.13 21.72 -25.53
N ALA A 610 38.84 21.57 -25.22
CA ALA A 610 38.00 22.45 -24.40
C ALA A 610 36.56 21.89 -24.38
N GLY A 611 36.40 20.78 -23.64
CA GLY A 611 35.16 19.99 -23.59
C GLY A 611 34.00 20.70 -22.88
N GLY A 612 32.82 20.55 -23.45
CA GLY A 612 31.57 20.64 -22.69
C GLY A 612 31.54 19.58 -21.58
N LYS A 613 30.69 19.78 -20.56
CA LYS A 613 30.47 18.73 -19.55
C LYS A 613 29.96 17.48 -20.27
N SER A 614 30.62 16.36 -20.08
CA SER A 614 30.25 15.02 -20.56
C SER A 614 30.37 14.05 -19.40
N TRP A 615 29.71 12.89 -19.50
CA TRP A 615 29.87 11.81 -18.52
C TRP A 615 30.47 10.57 -19.18
N ALA A 616 31.26 9.80 -18.44
CA ALA A 616 31.99 8.64 -18.95
C ALA A 616 31.22 7.33 -18.74
N LEU A 617 30.91 6.65 -19.85
CA LEU A 617 30.31 5.31 -19.82
C LEU A 617 31.20 4.30 -19.07
N LEU A 618 32.53 4.41 -19.21
CA LEU A 618 33.46 3.52 -18.51
C LEU A 618 33.39 3.68 -16.98
N ASN A 619 33.08 4.87 -16.46
CA ASN A 619 32.95 5.10 -15.02
C ASN A 619 31.70 4.39 -14.45
N LEU A 620 30.61 4.35 -15.23
CA LEU A 620 29.41 3.57 -14.88
C LEU A 620 29.71 2.07 -14.88
N LEU A 621 30.38 1.57 -15.93
CA LEU A 621 30.77 0.17 -16.02
C LEU A 621 31.71 -0.26 -14.88
N LEU A 622 32.67 0.59 -14.50
CA LEU A 622 33.57 0.33 -13.37
C LEU A 622 32.83 0.33 -12.03
N THR A 623 31.85 1.23 -11.84
CA THR A 623 31.00 1.25 -10.64
C THR A 623 30.17 -0.04 -10.53
N ILE A 624 29.53 -0.46 -11.63
CA ILE A 624 28.77 -1.72 -11.69
C ILE A 624 29.70 -2.91 -11.43
N LEU A 625 30.90 -2.93 -12.02
CA LEU A 625 31.89 -3.98 -11.82
C LEU A 625 32.30 -4.10 -10.34
N THR A 626 32.53 -2.97 -9.65
CA THR A 626 32.83 -2.99 -8.20
C THR A 626 31.67 -3.54 -7.36
N GLY A 627 30.44 -3.25 -7.76
CA GLY A 627 29.23 -3.81 -7.14
C GLY A 627 29.09 -5.31 -7.36
N ILE A 628 29.29 -5.80 -8.59
CA ILE A 628 29.26 -7.23 -8.91
C ILE A 628 30.33 -7.99 -8.11
N ILE A 629 31.56 -7.47 -8.03
CA ILE A 629 32.63 -8.09 -7.25
C ILE A 629 32.24 -8.17 -5.76
N MET A 630 31.65 -7.11 -5.20
CA MET A 630 31.16 -7.10 -3.82
C MET A 630 30.04 -8.13 -3.61
N LEU A 631 29.07 -8.18 -4.52
CA LEU A 631 27.90 -9.05 -4.46
C LEU A 631 28.29 -10.53 -4.56
N VAL A 632 29.26 -10.87 -5.42
CA VAL A 632 29.82 -12.23 -5.52
C VAL A 632 30.52 -12.64 -4.21
N LEU A 633 31.29 -11.74 -3.59
CA LEU A 633 31.92 -11.99 -2.28
C LEU A 633 30.87 -12.19 -1.17
N TRP A 634 29.70 -11.56 -1.27
CA TRP A 634 28.61 -11.66 -0.30
C TRP A 634 27.69 -12.87 -0.53
N ILE A 635 27.40 -13.24 -1.78
CA ILE A 635 26.65 -14.46 -2.10
C ILE A 635 27.44 -15.69 -1.65
N GLY A 636 28.77 -15.72 -1.87
CA GLY A 636 29.64 -16.78 -1.36
C GLY A 636 29.59 -16.94 0.16
N TYR A 637 29.27 -15.88 0.91
CA TYR A 637 29.08 -15.93 2.36
C TYR A 637 27.76 -16.60 2.75
N PHE A 638 26.65 -16.22 2.11
CA PHE A 638 25.34 -16.82 2.41
C PHE A 638 25.23 -18.28 1.99
N THR A 639 25.88 -18.68 0.88
CA THR A 639 25.90 -20.09 0.45
C THR A 639 26.83 -20.95 1.30
N SER A 640 27.94 -20.42 1.81
CA SER A 640 28.83 -21.13 2.74
C SER A 640 28.22 -21.25 4.15
N LYS A 641 27.54 -20.21 4.64
CA LYS A 641 26.83 -20.24 5.93
C LYS A 641 25.70 -21.28 5.92
N LYS A 642 24.95 -21.35 4.83
CA LYS A 642 23.87 -22.32 4.67
C LYS A 642 24.33 -23.79 4.64
N ARG A 643 25.55 -24.07 4.15
CA ARG A 643 26.14 -25.41 4.26
C ARG A 643 26.53 -25.76 5.70
N LYS A 644 27.12 -24.83 6.45
CA LYS A 644 27.43 -25.05 7.87
C LYS A 644 26.18 -25.26 8.73
N ASP A 645 25.12 -24.51 8.46
CA ASP A 645 23.85 -24.65 9.18
C ASP A 645 23.13 -25.98 8.82
N GLU A 646 23.38 -26.57 7.64
CA GLU A 646 22.83 -27.88 7.22
C GLU A 646 23.67 -29.07 7.75
N ASP A 647 24.98 -28.90 7.96
CA ASP A 647 25.87 -29.95 8.49
C ASP A 647 25.80 -30.06 10.04
N GLU A 648 25.41 -28.99 10.77
CA GLU A 648 25.23 -29.00 12.24
C GLU A 648 23.92 -29.70 12.71
N GLU A 649 22.97 -29.97 11.81
CA GLU A 649 21.71 -30.66 12.17
C GLU A 649 21.81 -32.19 12.20
N THR A 650 23.00 -32.76 11.89
CA THR A 650 23.22 -34.20 11.89
C THR A 650 24.49 -34.63 12.62
N GLU A 651 24.69 -34.26 13.89
CA GLU A 651 25.51 -35.07 14.81
C GLU A 651 25.29 -34.66 16.27
N THR A 652 24.44 -35.41 16.97
CA THR A 652 24.45 -35.44 18.45
C THR A 652 25.23 -36.68 18.88
N VAL A 653 26.34 -36.50 19.62
CA VAL A 653 26.77 -37.28 20.81
C VAL A 653 28.25 -37.02 21.16
N GLU A 654 28.46 -36.60 22.42
CA GLU A 654 29.67 -36.73 23.28
C GLU A 654 31.03 -36.10 22.89
N SER A 655 31.48 -35.12 23.69
CA SER A 655 32.52 -35.25 24.74
C SER A 655 33.41 -33.99 24.91
N GLU A 656 34.05 -33.94 26.07
CA GLU A 656 34.70 -32.81 26.74
C GLU A 656 35.95 -32.21 26.05
N THR A 657 36.18 -30.93 26.37
CA THR A 657 37.49 -30.23 26.48
C THR A 657 38.43 -30.25 25.27
N GLY A 658 38.56 -29.09 24.61
CA GLY A 658 39.63 -28.80 23.64
C GLY A 658 39.68 -27.31 23.32
N ASP A 659 40.89 -26.77 23.14
CA ASP A 659 41.27 -25.36 23.16
C ASP A 659 40.45 -24.42 22.23
N GLU A 660 39.92 -23.33 22.80
CA GLU A 660 38.91 -22.46 22.18
C GLU A 660 39.48 -21.12 21.64
N ASP A 661 40.79 -21.06 21.38
CA ASP A 661 41.50 -19.79 21.12
C ASP A 661 42.11 -19.64 19.70
N GLU A 662 42.24 -20.69 18.88
CA GLU A 662 42.78 -20.55 17.50
C GLU A 662 41.70 -20.25 16.43
N ASP A 663 40.48 -20.78 16.56
CA ASP A 663 39.41 -20.58 15.56
C ASP A 663 38.80 -19.17 15.56
N LYS A 664 38.89 -18.45 16.68
CA LYS A 664 38.29 -17.10 16.81
C LYS A 664 39.07 -16.04 16.02
N ASP A 665 40.34 -16.25 15.71
CA ASP A 665 41.17 -15.28 15.00
C ASP A 665 41.06 -15.41 13.47
N SER A 666 40.87 -16.64 12.95
CA SER A 666 40.64 -16.91 11.52
C SER A 666 39.25 -16.42 11.06
N LEU A 667 38.22 -16.64 11.87
CA LEU A 667 36.84 -16.18 11.62
C LEU A 667 36.72 -14.64 11.66
N LYS A 668 37.46 -13.96 12.56
CA LYS A 668 37.53 -12.50 12.62
C LYS A 668 38.20 -11.90 11.38
N ARG A 669 39.31 -12.47 10.90
CA ARG A 669 40.00 -11.99 9.68
C ARG A 669 39.09 -12.01 8.44
N LYS A 670 38.31 -13.08 8.23
CA LYS A 670 37.39 -13.23 7.09
C LYS A 670 36.23 -12.23 7.11
N GLY A 671 35.66 -12.00 8.30
CA GLY A 671 34.63 -10.98 8.50
C GLY A 671 35.16 -9.58 8.22
N ILE A 672 36.38 -9.28 8.65
CA ILE A 672 37.03 -7.97 8.47
C ILE A 672 37.36 -7.70 7.00
N LEU A 673 37.96 -8.64 6.26
CA LEU A 673 38.26 -8.43 4.83
C LEU A 673 37.01 -8.24 3.96
N ARG A 674 35.89 -8.89 4.31
CA ARG A 674 34.60 -8.73 3.61
C ARG A 674 33.90 -7.42 3.98
N LEU A 675 34.03 -6.96 5.22
CA LEU A 675 33.53 -5.63 5.61
C LEU A 675 34.36 -4.52 4.94
N LEU A 676 35.67 -4.74 4.78
CA LEU A 676 36.57 -3.83 4.08
C LEU A 676 36.29 -3.73 2.57
N SER A 677 35.71 -4.75 1.93
CA SER A 677 35.34 -4.69 0.49
C SER A 677 34.05 -3.91 0.20
N LEU A 678 33.28 -3.54 1.24
CA LEU A 678 32.15 -2.62 1.10
C LEU A 678 32.63 -1.18 0.84
N ILE A 679 33.78 -0.81 1.41
CA ILE A 679 34.31 0.55 1.40
C ILE A 679 34.59 1.06 -0.03
N PRO A 680 35.31 0.34 -0.91
CA PRO A 680 35.62 0.83 -2.25
C PRO A 680 34.37 0.89 -3.14
N PHE A 681 33.39 0.01 -2.93
CA PHE A 681 32.12 0.08 -3.64
C PHE A 681 31.32 1.34 -3.27
N VAL A 682 31.16 1.61 -1.97
CA VAL A 682 30.47 2.82 -1.49
C VAL A 682 31.20 4.07 -1.99
N VAL A 683 32.53 4.08 -1.94
CA VAL A 683 33.34 5.17 -2.49
C VAL A 683 33.14 5.31 -4.00
N ALA A 684 33.07 4.21 -4.78
CA ALA A 684 32.82 4.26 -6.22
C ALA A 684 31.45 4.87 -6.55
N VAL A 685 30.39 4.50 -5.82
CA VAL A 685 29.05 5.05 -6.01
C VAL A 685 29.01 6.54 -5.68
N ILE A 686 29.64 6.96 -4.59
CA ILE A 686 29.72 8.38 -4.19
C ILE A 686 30.50 9.18 -5.24
N VAL A 687 31.67 8.69 -5.66
CA VAL A 687 32.49 9.37 -6.68
C VAL A 687 31.70 9.47 -7.99
N PHE A 688 31.06 8.39 -8.44
CA PHE A 688 30.23 8.39 -9.64
C PHE A 688 29.10 9.44 -9.58
N ILE A 689 28.36 9.53 -8.47
CA ILE A 689 27.28 10.52 -8.31
C ILE A 689 27.82 11.96 -8.28
N LEU A 690 29.01 12.17 -7.72
CA LEU A 690 29.62 13.50 -7.61
C LEU A 690 30.30 13.97 -8.90
N THR A 691 30.81 13.04 -9.71
CA THR A 691 31.60 13.36 -10.91
C THR A 691 30.83 13.20 -12.21
N GLU A 692 29.82 12.32 -12.26
CA GLU A 692 29.05 12.01 -13.44
C GLU A 692 27.64 12.60 -13.37
N ASP A 693 27.28 13.44 -14.34
CA ASP A 693 25.90 13.89 -14.53
C ASP A 693 25.39 13.36 -15.86
N MET A 694 24.58 12.31 -15.79
CA MET A 694 24.04 11.56 -16.94
C MET A 694 23.13 12.39 -17.85
N ARG A 695 22.81 13.64 -17.48
CA ARG A 695 22.12 14.61 -18.35
C ARG A 695 23.03 15.20 -19.43
N ASN A 696 24.34 15.03 -19.28
CA ASN A 696 25.34 15.49 -20.25
C ASN A 696 25.53 14.46 -21.38
N PRO A 697 26.13 14.84 -22.52
CA PRO A 697 26.48 13.90 -23.58
C PRO A 697 27.46 12.82 -23.08
N MET A 698 27.22 11.57 -23.49
CA MET A 698 28.02 10.42 -23.12
C MET A 698 29.34 10.39 -23.90
N VAL A 699 30.45 10.17 -23.21
CA VAL A 699 31.77 9.85 -23.78
C VAL A 699 32.26 8.52 -23.23
N PHE A 700 33.25 7.90 -23.87
CA PHE A 700 33.76 6.61 -23.39
C PHE A 700 34.60 6.76 -22.11
N VAL A 701 35.45 7.80 -22.04
CA VAL A 701 36.33 8.10 -20.90
C VAL A 701 36.36 9.60 -20.61
N ASP A 702 36.72 9.97 -19.38
CA ASP A 702 36.88 11.34 -18.93
C ASP A 702 38.08 11.49 -17.95
N ARG A 703 38.21 12.69 -17.36
CA ARG A 703 39.29 13.00 -16.40
C ARG A 703 39.18 12.22 -15.07
N TRP A 704 38.01 11.70 -14.73
CA TRP A 704 37.77 10.92 -13.51
C TRP A 704 37.91 9.40 -13.73
N THR A 705 37.98 8.95 -14.98
CA THR A 705 38.17 7.53 -15.33
C THR A 705 39.41 6.90 -14.69
N ILE A 706 40.52 7.64 -14.55
CA ILE A 706 41.72 7.11 -13.88
C ILE A 706 41.46 6.84 -12.39
N LEU A 707 40.71 7.73 -11.72
CA LEU A 707 40.32 7.55 -10.32
C LEU A 707 39.37 6.35 -10.16
N MET A 708 38.38 6.23 -11.05
CA MET A 708 37.45 5.10 -11.05
C MET A 708 38.15 3.76 -11.31
N ALA A 709 39.11 3.74 -12.24
CA ALA A 709 39.92 2.55 -12.51
C ALA A 709 40.79 2.17 -11.30
N ALA A 710 41.34 3.15 -10.58
CA ALA A 710 42.09 2.90 -9.34
C ALA A 710 41.20 2.30 -8.23
N ILE A 711 39.99 2.81 -8.04
CA ILE A 711 39.02 2.27 -7.07
C ILE A 711 38.63 0.83 -7.44
N ALA A 712 38.36 0.57 -8.72
CA ALA A 712 38.06 -0.77 -9.21
C ALA A 712 39.24 -1.75 -9.03
N LEU A 713 40.47 -1.27 -9.22
CA LEU A 713 41.69 -2.06 -9.00
C LEU A 713 41.88 -2.40 -7.51
N VAL A 714 41.60 -1.47 -6.59
CA VAL A 714 41.60 -1.75 -5.15
C VAL A 714 40.56 -2.83 -4.81
N GLN A 715 39.35 -2.74 -5.38
CA GLN A 715 38.30 -3.73 -5.18
C GLN A 715 38.71 -5.12 -5.72
N ALA A 716 39.36 -5.18 -6.88
CA ALA A 716 39.86 -6.42 -7.46
C ALA A 716 41.00 -7.03 -6.62
N VAL A 717 41.92 -6.21 -6.11
CA VAL A 717 43.01 -6.66 -5.23
C VAL A 717 42.45 -7.24 -3.93
N LEU A 718 41.47 -6.58 -3.30
CA LEU A 718 40.80 -7.12 -2.12
C LEU A 718 40.11 -8.47 -2.42
N ALA A 719 39.44 -8.60 -3.57
CA ALA A 719 38.83 -9.85 -3.99
C ALA A 719 39.87 -10.96 -4.20
N LEU A 720 41.06 -10.65 -4.72
CA LEU A 720 42.17 -11.60 -4.86
C LEU A 720 42.73 -12.04 -3.50
N PHE A 721 42.86 -11.12 -2.54
CA PHE A 721 43.26 -11.48 -1.17
C PHE A 721 42.22 -12.37 -0.49
N CYS A 722 40.92 -12.09 -0.66
CA CYS A 722 39.86 -12.98 -0.21
C CYS A 722 40.00 -14.37 -0.86
N LYS A 723 40.14 -14.45 -2.18
CA LYS A 723 40.28 -15.71 -2.92
C LYS A 723 41.53 -16.51 -2.49
N LYS A 724 42.65 -15.84 -2.22
CA LYS A 724 43.87 -16.49 -1.73
C LYS A 724 43.67 -17.08 -0.34
N SER A 725 43.00 -16.36 0.56
CA SER A 725 42.63 -16.85 1.89
C SER A 725 41.75 -18.09 1.83
N TYR A 726 40.81 -18.18 0.88
CA TYR A 726 39.98 -19.39 0.70
C TYR A 726 40.77 -20.59 0.20
N LYS A 727 41.81 -20.37 -0.62
CA LYS A 727 42.59 -21.46 -1.20
C LYS A 727 43.61 -22.04 -0.21
N GLU A 728 44.20 -21.20 0.63
CA GLU A 728 45.07 -21.65 1.72
C GLU A 728 44.30 -22.54 2.72
N GLU A 729 42.98 -22.33 2.87
CA GLU A 729 42.10 -23.16 3.73
C GLU A 729 41.68 -24.50 3.11
N GLU A 730 41.42 -24.55 1.79
CA GLU A 730 41.17 -25.85 1.12
C GLU A 730 42.41 -26.75 1.21
N GLU A 731 43.61 -26.16 1.13
CA GLU A 731 44.88 -26.88 1.26
C GLU A 731 45.15 -27.33 2.71
N GLU A 732 44.81 -26.52 3.73
CA GLU A 732 44.90 -26.91 5.17
C GLU A 732 43.85 -27.96 5.58
N GLN A 733 42.61 -27.88 5.06
CA GLN A 733 41.57 -28.88 5.35
C GLN A 733 41.80 -30.23 4.65
N GLU A 734 42.43 -30.26 3.47
CA GLU A 734 42.87 -31.52 2.84
C GLU A 734 44.05 -32.17 3.59
N GLU A 735 44.93 -31.39 4.22
CA GLU A 735 46.03 -31.91 5.05
C GLU A 735 45.54 -32.51 6.39
N GLU A 736 44.53 -31.91 7.04
CA GLU A 736 43.90 -32.48 8.25
C GLU A 736 43.02 -33.71 7.95
N ALA A 737 42.36 -33.77 6.80
CA ALA A 737 41.53 -34.92 6.42
C ALA A 737 42.36 -36.16 5.98
N THR A 738 43.68 -36.01 5.81
CA THR A 738 44.60 -37.09 5.40
C THR A 738 45.64 -37.48 6.46
N ALA A 739 45.59 -36.88 7.65
CA ALA A 739 46.48 -37.14 8.80
C ALA A 739 45.98 -38.21 9.78
#